data_AF-A0A6I4ZWN7-F1
#
_entry.id   AF-A0A6I4ZWN7-F1
#
_cell.length_a   1.000
_cell.length_b   1.000
_cell.length_c   1.000
_cell.angle_alpha   90.00
_cell.angle_beta   90.00
_cell.angle_gamma   90.00
#
_symmetry.space_group_name_H-M   'P 1'
#
loop_
_entity.id
_entity.type
_entity.pdbx_description
1 polymer ?
#
loop_
_entity_poly.entity_id
_entity_poly.type
_entity_poly.pdbx_seq_one_letter_code
_entity_poly.pdbx_strand_id
1 'polypeptide(L)'
;MIIMETNPKYTALLQTYLRQLKGDYEAVEASILHLQPNIEQDELYTIATWLWVLQKQVGLTPNNQRLNTINYEPYVSYLTKEWRKEHRSIWEQSNKDIYLANLAMTYAALQETKHIRGEAVLQKTMTAVRDFIFDHLLSRGTALNSANSRTISVEQTLAVMPYGLFSPEDLIMVEATQQMVLHFEEDNGLLPFRGATHVSLAATAMIALYYLEKSEREKAFRFANYVKQHNKEDKLAEVIIGMFDFYASGENIEDKILHDPLGNENVYESQATERFPHYPTLEDPIHFACEVTSNTEILDVGLVMENKSKTWDKEISLKAKNVQDTVIYQGTISSLPNHEKYTYYFYANLENGKQLQSQYYKLMTWKKDSLQQFEIIAANKNEVKLALSSNQTLHISLRDEGMSLNFHQHGEQQLGENQQDSTTTLVSGEFRLEVEANNPSLSLYKGEKKLLTSHSLYPPIEWKMDVNGVVREWNIHWESPLEEQFYGFGERYNAIEQRGNVIDCYVYNQYRDQGTRTYIPIPFYMTNSGYGCYINTASYTKFDLASELKDKCTMMFEQHSKDKNTEIQFYFGTYKEQLAAYTNVTGNSAMVPAWALGPWMSSNNWDRQSIIKQEVEATKKHNIPATVIVLEQWSDEATYYMFNDAMYDMKEPGHIHHYEEMEFPSWGRWPDPKQMVEELHEDNLKLILWQIPIQKYLNKQNHPLKDQDETYMIENGYVVQNEDGSPYRIPENWFTNSLIMDFSHDEGRKWWFAKRQYLIELGVDGFKTDGGEFVFGKNLQFANGKTGSEMRNVYPNDYIESYYHFAQQNNGITFSRAGYTGAQNFPAHWAGDERSTFDAFKRSLVAGLNAGLAGIVFWGWDLAGFNGDIPTAELFMRSSSMAAFCPIMQYHAESKAEFSQDRTPWNIATRTGEDNVIDVYRFFANVRMNLIPYIYHESKKATKTGFPLMKALMLEYPEDTRVEGLYDEYMFGDAMLVAPIIEEEAISRKVYLPNGTWVDLWSNAVHQGPTVVTSKADVDEIPVFVRMNSAVLLNVDETRQLGSSVGNDVSQYQIPLCKVYCETSFAEKMVDHLGHTIEINVEVHDHEIVLETYTELENLQFEVIGKNKPFRIVGRD
;
A
#
# COMPACT_ATOMS: atom_id res chain seq x y z
N MET A 1 3.12 -37.54 -37.79
CA MET A 1 3.24 -36.66 -36.62
C MET A 1 4.58 -36.97 -36.00
N ILE A 2 5.60 -36.16 -36.29
CA ILE A 2 6.97 -36.43 -35.84
C ILE A 2 7.03 -35.98 -34.39
N ILE A 3 7.18 -36.92 -33.46
CA ILE A 3 7.51 -36.61 -32.07
C ILE A 3 8.94 -36.07 -32.11
N MET A 4 9.17 -34.82 -31.70
CA MET A 4 10.54 -34.34 -31.52
C MET A 4 11.16 -35.15 -30.39
N GLU A 5 12.18 -35.94 -30.72
CA GLU A 5 12.95 -36.67 -29.71
C GLU A 5 13.76 -35.65 -28.89
N THR A 6 13.28 -35.38 -27.67
CA THR A 6 14.04 -34.65 -26.66
C THR A 6 15.33 -35.40 -26.34
N ASN A 7 16.39 -34.68 -25.97
CA ASN A 7 17.70 -35.29 -25.69
C ASN A 7 17.57 -36.42 -24.62
N PRO A 8 17.86 -37.69 -24.97
CA PRO A 8 17.67 -38.83 -24.08
C PRO A 8 18.46 -38.72 -22.76
N LYS A 9 19.61 -38.05 -22.78
CA LYS A 9 20.46 -37.86 -21.61
C LYS A 9 19.83 -36.88 -20.61
N TYR A 10 19.26 -35.78 -21.09
CA TYR A 10 18.49 -34.85 -20.25
C TYR A 10 17.28 -35.53 -19.60
N THR A 11 16.50 -36.27 -20.38
CA THR A 11 15.35 -37.03 -19.85
C THR A 11 15.80 -38.03 -18.76
N ALA A 12 16.92 -38.71 -18.96
CA ALA A 12 17.48 -39.63 -17.96
C ALA A 12 17.98 -38.91 -16.69
N LEU A 13 18.49 -37.68 -16.80
CA LEU A 13 18.86 -36.86 -15.64
C LEU A 13 17.64 -36.42 -14.84
N LEU A 14 16.56 -35.98 -15.49
CA LEU A 14 15.30 -35.68 -14.78
C LEU A 14 14.69 -36.95 -14.15
N GLN A 15 14.80 -38.11 -14.80
CA GLN A 15 14.41 -39.38 -14.19
C GLN A 15 15.24 -39.69 -12.94
N THR A 16 16.54 -39.33 -12.97
CA THR A 16 17.43 -39.44 -11.82
C THR A 16 17.00 -38.50 -10.70
N TYR A 17 16.63 -37.26 -11.02
CA TYR A 17 16.05 -36.32 -10.06
C TYR A 17 14.74 -36.86 -9.44
N LEU A 18 13.84 -37.43 -10.23
CA LEU A 18 12.63 -38.07 -9.71
C LEU A 18 12.93 -39.24 -8.76
N ARG A 19 13.97 -40.04 -9.03
CA ARG A 19 14.43 -41.09 -8.10
C ARG A 19 15.00 -40.49 -6.82
N GLN A 20 15.73 -39.37 -6.93
CA GLN A 20 16.25 -38.64 -5.78
C GLN A 20 15.13 -38.12 -4.89
N LEU A 21 14.08 -37.52 -5.48
CA LEU A 21 12.86 -37.13 -4.75
C LEU A 21 12.22 -38.31 -4.00
N LYS A 22 12.18 -39.49 -4.61
CA LYS A 22 11.64 -40.73 -4.02
C LYS A 22 12.57 -41.42 -3.02
N GLY A 23 13.76 -40.87 -2.76
CA GLY A 23 14.73 -41.43 -1.80
C GLY A 23 15.48 -42.67 -2.29
N ASP A 24 15.48 -42.97 -3.59
CA ASP A 24 16.22 -44.11 -4.19
C ASP A 24 17.70 -43.74 -4.45
N TYR A 25 18.43 -43.47 -3.37
CA TYR A 25 19.76 -42.86 -3.43
C TYR A 25 20.84 -43.75 -4.08
N GLU A 26 20.72 -45.07 -4.00
CA GLU A 26 21.68 -46.00 -4.62
C GLU A 26 21.55 -46.01 -6.15
N ALA A 27 20.32 -46.02 -6.67
CA ALA A 27 20.09 -45.89 -8.10
C ALA A 27 20.45 -44.49 -8.64
N VAL A 28 20.29 -43.45 -7.80
CA VAL A 28 20.71 -42.08 -8.12
C VAL A 28 22.23 -42.00 -8.28
N GLU A 29 23.00 -42.51 -7.32
CA GLU A 29 24.46 -42.54 -7.40
C GLU A 29 24.94 -43.25 -8.67
N ALA A 30 24.39 -44.42 -8.99
CA ALA A 30 24.72 -45.16 -10.21
C ALA A 30 24.38 -44.37 -11.48
N SER A 31 23.24 -43.68 -11.49
CA SER A 31 22.79 -42.90 -12.64
C SER A 31 23.64 -41.65 -12.87
N ILE A 32 24.00 -40.92 -11.81
CA ILE A 32 24.90 -39.75 -11.89
C ILE A 32 26.26 -40.15 -12.46
N LEU A 33 26.83 -41.27 -12.01
CA LEU A 33 28.10 -41.78 -12.52
C LEU A 33 28.01 -42.21 -13.99
N HIS A 34 26.92 -42.88 -14.39
CA HIS A 34 26.72 -43.33 -15.77
C HIS A 34 26.44 -42.18 -16.74
N LEU A 35 25.72 -41.16 -16.29
CA LEU A 35 25.29 -40.01 -17.10
C LEU A 35 26.27 -38.84 -17.07
N GLN A 36 27.46 -39.01 -16.50
CA GLN A 36 28.47 -37.96 -16.43
C GLN A 36 28.71 -37.32 -17.81
N PRO A 37 28.57 -35.99 -17.94
CA PRO A 37 28.66 -35.33 -19.24
C PRO A 37 30.10 -35.13 -19.69
N ASN A 38 30.28 -35.09 -21.01
CA ASN A 38 31.48 -34.64 -21.67
C ASN A 38 31.28 -33.18 -22.09
N ILE A 39 32.10 -32.29 -21.54
CA ILE A 39 32.03 -30.84 -21.75
C ILE A 39 32.17 -30.44 -23.23
N GLU A 40 32.86 -31.22 -24.05
CA GLU A 40 33.06 -30.94 -25.47
C GLU A 40 31.91 -31.44 -26.38
N GLN A 41 31.06 -32.34 -25.87
CA GLN A 41 30.07 -33.06 -26.68
C GLN A 41 28.62 -32.85 -26.23
N ASP A 42 28.40 -32.69 -24.93
CA ASP A 42 27.05 -32.53 -24.38
C ASP A 42 26.63 -31.05 -24.34
N GLU A 43 25.32 -30.82 -24.48
CA GLU A 43 24.73 -29.47 -24.48
C GLU A 43 24.72 -28.86 -23.06
N LEU A 44 24.73 -27.52 -22.97
CA LEU A 44 24.78 -26.77 -21.71
C LEU A 44 23.74 -27.23 -20.70
N TYR A 45 22.49 -27.39 -21.12
CA TYR A 45 21.40 -27.84 -20.24
C TYR A 45 21.67 -29.23 -19.63
N THR A 46 22.35 -30.13 -20.35
CA THR A 46 22.67 -31.47 -19.84
C THR A 46 23.76 -31.38 -18.77
N ILE A 47 24.77 -30.54 -19.00
CA ILE A 47 25.85 -30.30 -18.03
C ILE A 47 25.30 -29.63 -16.76
N ALA A 48 24.47 -28.60 -16.93
CA ALA A 48 23.85 -27.87 -15.83
C ALA A 48 22.95 -28.78 -14.98
N THR A 49 22.02 -29.51 -15.60
CA THR A 49 21.13 -30.44 -14.87
C THR A 49 21.91 -31.56 -14.17
N TRP A 50 22.96 -32.11 -14.78
CA TRP A 50 23.78 -33.13 -14.12
C TRP A 50 24.49 -32.58 -12.87
N LEU A 51 25.09 -31.39 -12.97
CA LEU A 51 25.75 -30.76 -11.82
C LEU A 51 24.73 -30.43 -10.72
N TRP A 52 23.56 -29.90 -11.09
CA TRP A 52 22.48 -29.62 -10.17
C TRP A 52 22.02 -30.87 -9.40
N VAL A 53 21.74 -31.99 -10.09
CA VAL A 53 21.36 -33.26 -9.44
C VAL A 53 22.49 -33.82 -8.59
N LEU A 54 23.74 -33.74 -9.05
CA LEU A 54 24.92 -34.16 -8.29
C LEU A 54 25.03 -33.39 -6.98
N GLN A 55 24.98 -32.06 -7.02
CA GLN A 55 25.16 -31.23 -5.83
C GLN A 55 24.00 -31.38 -4.86
N LYS A 56 22.75 -31.47 -5.35
CA LYS A 56 21.61 -31.83 -4.49
C LYS A 56 21.78 -33.17 -3.78
N GLN A 57 22.51 -34.13 -4.37
CA GLN A 57 22.75 -35.43 -3.74
C GLN A 57 23.85 -35.36 -2.68
N VAL A 58 24.89 -34.56 -2.91
CA VAL A 58 26.01 -34.38 -2.00
C VAL A 58 25.50 -33.80 -0.67
N GLY A 59 25.73 -34.51 0.43
CA GLY A 59 25.30 -34.10 1.78
C GLY A 59 23.98 -34.71 2.28
N LEU A 60 23.14 -35.31 1.43
CA LEU A 60 21.85 -35.91 1.85
C LEU A 60 21.96 -37.30 2.47
N THR A 61 23.04 -38.05 2.23
CA THR A 61 23.25 -39.37 2.83
C THR A 61 24.69 -39.58 3.29
N PRO A 62 24.93 -40.31 4.41
CA PRO A 62 26.27 -40.61 4.90
C PRO A 62 27.15 -41.44 3.94
N ASN A 63 26.57 -42.04 2.89
CA ASN A 63 27.22 -43.07 2.04
C ASN A 63 27.65 -42.60 0.63
N ASN A 64 27.58 -41.30 0.29
CA ASN A 64 27.95 -40.77 -1.03
C ASN A 64 29.47 -40.69 -1.29
N GLN A 65 30.27 -41.62 -0.76
CA GLN A 65 31.73 -41.57 -0.84
C GLN A 65 32.24 -41.53 -2.29
N ARG A 66 31.56 -42.17 -3.25
CA ARG A 66 31.99 -42.18 -4.65
C ARG A 66 31.64 -40.87 -5.37
N LEU A 67 30.47 -40.30 -5.11
CA LEU A 67 30.10 -38.99 -5.67
C LEU A 67 31.05 -37.88 -5.18
N ASN A 68 31.49 -37.94 -3.93
CA ASN A 68 32.46 -36.99 -3.36
C ASN A 68 33.86 -37.05 -4.02
N THR A 69 34.17 -38.12 -4.77
CA THR A 69 35.42 -38.24 -5.53
C THR A 69 35.35 -37.65 -6.94
N ILE A 70 34.16 -37.27 -7.41
CA ILE A 70 33.98 -36.66 -8.72
C ILE A 70 34.59 -35.25 -8.68
N ASN A 71 35.57 -35.00 -9.54
CA ASN A 71 36.08 -33.66 -9.75
C ASN A 71 35.08 -32.86 -10.61
N TYR A 72 34.20 -32.09 -9.95
CA TYR A 72 33.17 -31.31 -10.63
C TYR A 72 33.66 -29.91 -11.08
N GLU A 73 34.86 -29.48 -10.67
CA GLU A 73 35.43 -28.16 -11.01
C GLU A 73 35.43 -27.82 -12.51
N PRO A 74 35.74 -28.76 -13.43
CA PRO A 74 35.68 -28.46 -14.86
C PRO A 74 34.28 -28.06 -15.32
N TYR A 75 33.22 -28.65 -14.75
CA TYR A 75 31.84 -28.36 -15.11
C TYR A 75 31.39 -27.01 -14.55
N VAL A 76 31.75 -26.69 -13.30
CA VAL A 76 31.55 -25.36 -12.71
C VAL A 76 32.26 -24.30 -13.55
N SER A 77 33.52 -24.54 -13.91
CA SER A 77 34.31 -23.62 -14.75
C SER A 77 33.70 -23.45 -16.15
N TYR A 78 33.13 -24.52 -16.73
CA TYR A 78 32.43 -24.45 -18.00
C TYR A 78 31.16 -23.60 -17.88
N LEU A 79 30.28 -23.90 -16.92
CA LEU A 79 29.03 -23.16 -16.72
C LEU A 79 29.29 -21.67 -16.46
N THR A 80 30.27 -21.34 -15.62
CA THR A 80 30.63 -19.94 -15.30
C THR A 80 31.18 -19.16 -16.50
N LYS A 81 31.78 -19.84 -17.50
CA LYS A 81 32.34 -19.20 -18.70
C LYS A 81 31.39 -19.20 -19.91
N GLU A 82 30.54 -20.20 -20.02
CA GLU A 82 29.82 -20.50 -21.26
C GLU A 82 28.34 -20.12 -21.23
N TRP A 83 27.78 -19.75 -20.08
CA TRP A 83 26.36 -19.42 -19.92
C TRP A 83 25.87 -18.27 -20.82
N ARG A 84 26.75 -17.34 -21.23
CA ARG A 84 26.44 -16.23 -22.14
C ARG A 84 26.49 -16.58 -23.63
N LYS A 85 26.90 -17.79 -24.00
CA LYS A 85 26.96 -18.19 -25.41
C LYS A 85 25.61 -18.71 -25.87
N GLU A 86 25.39 -18.69 -27.18
CA GLU A 86 24.20 -19.27 -27.78
C GLU A 86 24.28 -20.80 -27.70
N HIS A 87 23.26 -21.40 -27.08
CA HIS A 87 23.11 -22.85 -26.91
C HIS A 87 21.78 -23.29 -27.49
N ARG A 88 21.58 -24.60 -27.67
CA ARG A 88 20.27 -25.13 -28.02
C ARG A 88 19.36 -25.17 -26.80
N SER A 89 18.05 -25.08 -27.04
CA SER A 89 17.02 -25.31 -26.03
C SER A 89 16.64 -26.79 -25.99
N ILE A 90 15.87 -27.24 -25.00
CA ILE A 90 15.44 -28.64 -24.98
C ILE A 90 14.34 -28.95 -26.01
N TRP A 91 13.65 -27.93 -26.51
CA TRP A 91 12.61 -28.03 -27.55
C TRP A 91 13.06 -27.48 -28.92
N GLU A 92 13.94 -26.48 -28.98
CA GLU A 92 14.43 -25.88 -30.22
C GLU A 92 15.87 -26.36 -30.52
N GLN A 93 15.98 -27.37 -31.38
CA GLN A 93 17.26 -27.98 -31.76
C GLN A 93 17.89 -27.35 -33.02
N SER A 94 17.11 -26.59 -33.80
CA SER A 94 17.57 -26.03 -35.08
C SER A 94 18.28 -24.69 -34.93
N ASN A 95 17.92 -23.90 -33.91
CA ASN A 95 18.49 -22.58 -33.64
C ASN A 95 19.17 -22.51 -32.27
N LYS A 96 20.35 -21.88 -32.22
CA LYS A 96 21.03 -21.55 -30.96
C LYS A 96 20.63 -20.15 -30.52
N ASP A 97 20.39 -19.98 -29.24
CA ASP A 97 20.07 -18.70 -28.61
C ASP A 97 20.45 -18.74 -27.12
N ILE A 98 20.30 -17.63 -26.41
CA ILE A 98 20.42 -17.57 -24.95
C ILE A 98 19.02 -17.73 -24.36
N TYR A 99 18.66 -18.97 -24.02
CA TYR A 99 17.34 -19.35 -23.51
C TYR A 99 17.22 -19.16 -21.99
N LEU A 100 16.08 -18.64 -21.53
CA LEU A 100 15.78 -18.47 -20.11
C LEU A 100 15.92 -19.79 -19.33
N ALA A 101 15.44 -20.91 -19.89
CA ALA A 101 15.54 -22.22 -19.26
C ALA A 101 17.00 -22.66 -19.05
N ASN A 102 17.88 -22.43 -20.02
CA ASN A 102 19.31 -22.74 -19.88
C ASN A 102 19.99 -21.89 -18.80
N LEU A 103 19.61 -20.62 -18.71
CA LEU A 103 20.07 -19.72 -17.65
C LEU A 103 19.59 -20.17 -16.27
N ALA A 104 18.32 -20.57 -16.15
CA ALA A 104 17.76 -21.09 -14.90
C ALA A 104 18.42 -22.40 -14.46
N MET A 105 18.65 -23.34 -15.38
CA MET A 105 19.38 -24.58 -15.07
C MET A 105 20.81 -24.30 -14.62
N THR A 106 21.48 -23.37 -15.29
CA THR A 106 22.83 -22.93 -14.91
C THR A 106 22.81 -22.30 -13.52
N TYR A 107 21.88 -21.38 -13.27
CA TYR A 107 21.72 -20.73 -11.98
C TYR A 107 21.48 -21.74 -10.87
N ALA A 108 20.55 -22.66 -11.06
CA ALA A 108 20.23 -23.71 -10.09
C ALA A 108 21.46 -24.58 -9.78
N ALA A 109 22.21 -24.99 -10.81
CA ALA A 109 23.42 -25.79 -10.62
C ALA A 109 24.50 -25.03 -9.81
N LEU A 110 24.70 -23.75 -10.12
CA LEU A 110 25.64 -22.90 -9.40
C LEU A 110 25.17 -22.60 -7.97
N GLN A 111 23.86 -22.43 -7.76
CA GLN A 111 23.25 -22.19 -6.44
C GLN A 111 23.48 -23.39 -5.51
N GLU A 112 23.17 -24.60 -5.98
CA GLU A 112 23.39 -25.83 -5.19
C GLU A 112 24.88 -26.02 -4.87
N THR A 113 25.75 -25.73 -5.84
CA THR A 113 27.21 -25.77 -5.61
C THR A 113 27.62 -24.72 -4.55
N LYS A 114 27.09 -23.49 -4.65
CA LYS A 114 27.38 -22.40 -3.71
C LYS A 114 26.93 -22.74 -2.30
N HIS A 115 25.73 -23.31 -2.11
CA HIS A 115 25.22 -23.68 -0.79
C HIS A 115 26.13 -24.68 -0.06
N ILE A 116 26.84 -25.54 -0.82
CA ILE A 116 27.76 -26.54 -0.25
C ILE A 116 29.14 -25.94 0.06
N ARG A 117 29.60 -24.95 -0.71
CA ARG A 117 31.01 -24.49 -0.70
C ARG A 117 31.25 -23.04 -0.28
N GLY A 118 30.24 -22.17 -0.31
CA GLY A 118 30.38 -20.75 0.02
C GLY A 118 31.25 -19.94 -0.96
N GLU A 119 31.33 -20.34 -2.23
CA GLU A 119 32.27 -19.73 -3.19
C GLU A 119 31.77 -18.40 -3.80
N ALA A 120 32.52 -17.31 -3.56
CA ALA A 120 32.20 -15.97 -4.07
C ALA A 120 32.13 -15.87 -5.61
N VAL A 121 32.96 -16.66 -6.33
CA VAL A 121 32.95 -16.70 -7.81
C VAL A 121 31.61 -17.19 -8.35
N LEU A 122 30.96 -18.11 -7.64
CA LEU A 122 29.65 -18.63 -8.02
C LEU A 122 28.57 -17.56 -7.81
N GLN A 123 28.57 -16.88 -6.66
CA GLN A 123 27.64 -15.78 -6.41
C GLN A 123 27.77 -14.67 -7.46
N LYS A 124 29.00 -14.27 -7.79
CA LYS A 124 29.26 -13.29 -8.84
C LYS A 124 28.66 -13.71 -10.18
N THR A 125 28.81 -14.98 -10.54
CA THR A 125 28.26 -15.52 -11.79
C THR A 125 26.74 -15.55 -11.75
N MET A 126 26.14 -16.02 -10.65
CA MET A 126 24.69 -16.05 -10.44
C MET A 126 24.07 -14.66 -10.54
N THR A 127 24.72 -13.66 -9.94
CA THR A 127 24.33 -12.24 -10.04
C THR A 127 24.36 -11.78 -11.50
N ALA A 128 25.44 -12.10 -12.22
CA ALA A 128 25.55 -11.77 -13.64
C ALA A 128 24.49 -12.46 -14.52
N VAL A 129 24.09 -13.68 -14.17
CA VAL A 129 22.97 -14.39 -14.84
C VAL A 129 21.65 -13.68 -14.60
N ARG A 130 21.33 -13.32 -13.34
CA ARG A 130 20.10 -12.59 -13.02
C ARG A 130 20.04 -11.25 -13.73
N ASP A 131 21.13 -10.47 -13.68
CA ASP A 131 21.23 -9.18 -14.38
C ASP A 131 20.95 -9.34 -15.87
N PHE A 132 21.56 -10.33 -16.53
CA PHE A 132 21.31 -10.59 -17.95
C PHE A 132 19.82 -10.87 -18.24
N ILE A 133 19.13 -11.58 -17.35
CA ILE A 133 17.71 -11.89 -17.52
C ILE A 133 16.86 -10.63 -17.41
N PHE A 134 17.09 -9.82 -16.38
CA PHE A 134 16.39 -8.53 -16.21
C PHE A 134 16.65 -7.58 -17.38
N ASP A 135 17.89 -7.52 -17.86
CA ASP A 135 18.31 -6.58 -18.91
C ASP A 135 17.88 -7.01 -20.32
N HIS A 136 17.76 -8.32 -20.59
CA HIS A 136 17.59 -8.81 -21.97
C HIS A 136 16.37 -9.71 -22.18
N LEU A 137 15.86 -10.36 -21.13
CA LEU A 137 14.80 -11.37 -21.21
C LEU A 137 13.49 -10.94 -20.53
N LEU A 138 13.29 -9.65 -20.27
CA LEU A 138 11.99 -9.09 -19.87
C LEU A 138 11.45 -8.16 -20.96
N SER A 139 10.14 -8.17 -21.19
CA SER A 139 9.45 -7.17 -22.01
C SER A 139 8.01 -7.03 -21.56
N ARG A 140 7.48 -5.80 -21.53
CA ARG A 140 6.07 -5.48 -21.20
C ARG A 140 5.53 -6.19 -19.95
N GLY A 141 6.34 -6.28 -18.89
CA GLY A 141 5.95 -6.93 -17.63
C GLY A 141 5.88 -8.46 -17.69
N THR A 142 6.46 -9.10 -18.72
CA THR A 142 6.52 -10.56 -18.87
C THR A 142 7.94 -11.05 -19.15
N ALA A 143 8.24 -12.29 -18.76
CA ALA A 143 9.48 -12.96 -19.11
C ALA A 143 9.46 -13.41 -20.58
N LEU A 144 10.61 -13.35 -21.27
CA LEU A 144 10.83 -13.83 -22.63
C LEU A 144 11.57 -15.17 -22.63
N ASN A 145 11.34 -15.99 -23.65
CA ASN A 145 11.93 -17.32 -23.77
C ASN A 145 13.43 -17.27 -24.09
N SER A 146 13.85 -16.34 -24.96
CA SER A 146 15.25 -16.19 -25.35
C SER A 146 15.57 -14.80 -25.90
N ALA A 147 16.87 -14.48 -25.94
CA ALA A 147 17.36 -13.13 -26.22
C ALA A 147 17.02 -12.65 -27.64
N ASN A 148 17.20 -13.51 -28.65
CA ASN A 148 16.98 -13.14 -30.05
C ASN A 148 15.53 -13.39 -30.52
N SER A 149 14.93 -14.54 -30.15
CA SER A 149 13.57 -14.88 -30.61
C SER A 149 12.47 -14.01 -29.98
N ARG A 150 12.70 -13.54 -28.73
CA ARG A 150 11.78 -12.69 -27.94
C ARG A 150 10.33 -13.20 -27.92
N THR A 151 10.12 -14.52 -27.95
CA THR A 151 8.79 -15.16 -27.86
C THR A 151 8.49 -15.61 -26.44
N ILE A 152 7.23 -15.98 -26.17
CA ILE A 152 6.81 -16.69 -24.95
C ILE A 152 6.65 -18.17 -25.29
N SER A 153 7.12 -19.04 -24.41
CA SER A 153 7.10 -20.50 -24.55
C SER A 153 7.02 -21.18 -23.19
N VAL A 154 6.32 -22.33 -23.16
CA VAL A 154 6.23 -23.22 -21.99
C VAL A 154 7.59 -23.60 -21.39
N GLU A 155 8.66 -23.58 -22.18
CA GLU A 155 10.03 -23.83 -21.71
C GLU A 155 10.44 -22.89 -20.56
N GLN A 156 9.90 -21.68 -20.52
CA GLN A 156 10.15 -20.70 -19.45
C GLN A 156 9.67 -21.19 -18.08
N THR A 157 8.69 -22.08 -18.01
CA THR A 157 8.28 -22.69 -16.73
C THR A 157 9.40 -23.49 -16.07
N LEU A 158 10.43 -23.90 -16.82
CA LEU A 158 11.64 -24.49 -16.24
C LEU A 158 12.42 -23.51 -15.37
N ALA A 159 12.25 -22.20 -15.58
CA ALA A 159 12.80 -21.20 -14.67
C ALA A 159 12.11 -21.18 -13.29
N VAL A 160 10.94 -21.80 -13.19
CA VAL A 160 10.22 -21.99 -11.93
C VAL A 160 10.48 -23.40 -11.41
N MET A 161 10.03 -24.43 -12.13
CA MET A 161 10.17 -25.82 -11.71
C MET A 161 10.89 -26.67 -12.75
N PRO A 162 11.83 -27.54 -12.36
CA PRO A 162 12.29 -27.80 -10.99
C PRO A 162 13.47 -26.91 -10.54
N TYR A 163 13.90 -25.94 -11.36
CA TYR A 163 15.19 -25.27 -11.16
C TYR A 163 15.15 -24.04 -10.24
N GLY A 164 13.98 -23.43 -9.99
CA GLY A 164 13.79 -22.47 -8.88
C GLY A 164 14.49 -21.12 -9.03
N LEU A 165 14.53 -20.53 -10.22
CA LEU A 165 15.04 -19.17 -10.43
C LEU A 165 13.98 -18.10 -10.11
N PHE A 166 12.72 -18.38 -10.46
CA PHE A 166 11.56 -17.54 -10.19
C PHE A 166 10.52 -18.31 -9.37
N SER A 167 9.71 -17.58 -8.60
CA SER A 167 8.50 -18.11 -7.98
C SER A 167 7.36 -18.15 -9.01
N PRO A 168 6.41 -19.10 -8.95
CA PRO A 168 5.26 -19.04 -9.85
C PRO A 168 4.40 -17.78 -9.65
N GLU A 169 4.51 -17.10 -8.51
CA GLU A 169 3.83 -15.84 -8.18
C GLU A 169 4.56 -14.59 -8.70
N ASP A 170 5.78 -14.71 -9.20
CA ASP A 170 6.48 -13.56 -9.80
C ASP A 170 5.64 -13.02 -10.97
N LEU A 171 5.28 -11.73 -10.94
CA LEU A 171 4.35 -11.11 -11.90
C LEU A 171 4.76 -11.38 -13.36
N ILE A 172 6.07 -11.34 -13.64
CA ILE A 172 6.63 -11.65 -14.96
C ILE A 172 6.33 -13.07 -15.45
N MET A 173 6.25 -14.04 -14.54
CA MET A 173 5.92 -15.44 -14.81
C MET A 173 4.41 -15.67 -14.85
N VAL A 174 3.64 -14.97 -14.01
CA VAL A 174 2.17 -14.99 -14.05
C VAL A 174 1.68 -14.50 -15.41
N GLU A 175 2.15 -13.34 -15.87
CA GLU A 175 1.78 -12.76 -17.18
C GLU A 175 2.24 -13.67 -18.33
N ALA A 176 3.48 -14.18 -18.27
CA ALA A 176 4.00 -15.13 -19.28
C ALA A 176 3.10 -16.36 -19.39
N THR A 177 2.73 -16.96 -18.25
CA THR A 177 1.92 -18.18 -18.24
C THR A 177 0.47 -17.93 -18.66
N GLN A 178 -0.11 -16.78 -18.29
CA GLN A 178 -1.44 -16.38 -18.80
C GLN A 178 -1.42 -16.31 -20.33
N GLN A 179 -0.41 -15.69 -20.93
CA GLN A 179 -0.27 -15.64 -22.39
C GLN A 179 -0.04 -17.02 -23.04
N MET A 180 0.68 -17.94 -22.36
CA MET A 180 0.81 -19.33 -22.82
C MET A 180 -0.52 -20.08 -22.84
N VAL A 181 -1.35 -19.88 -21.82
CA VAL A 181 -2.60 -20.62 -21.61
C VAL A 181 -3.77 -20.03 -22.41
N LEU A 182 -3.79 -18.73 -22.69
CA LEU A 182 -4.78 -18.13 -23.60
C LEU A 182 -4.80 -18.80 -24.98
N HIS A 183 -3.64 -19.20 -25.49
CA HIS A 183 -3.52 -19.93 -26.77
C HIS A 183 -3.91 -21.42 -26.67
N PHE A 184 -4.01 -21.98 -25.45
CA PHE A 184 -4.45 -23.37 -25.21
C PHE A 184 -5.97 -23.54 -25.33
N GLU A 185 -6.74 -22.49 -25.04
CA GLU A 185 -8.21 -22.55 -25.02
C GLU A 185 -8.83 -22.52 -26.43
N GLU A 186 -8.08 -22.10 -27.46
CA GLU A 186 -8.63 -21.90 -28.81
C GLU A 186 -8.57 -23.15 -29.73
N ASP A 187 -7.72 -24.17 -29.49
CA ASP A 187 -7.60 -25.36 -30.39
C ASP A 187 -7.26 -26.70 -29.68
N ASN A 188 -8.20 -27.66 -29.67
CA ASN A 188 -8.03 -29.13 -29.50
C ASN A 188 -7.00 -29.68 -28.47
N GLY A 189 -6.86 -29.08 -27.29
CA GLY A 189 -6.47 -29.80 -26.06
C GLY A 189 -4.99 -30.09 -25.80
N LEU A 190 -4.05 -29.67 -26.65
CA LEU A 190 -2.61 -29.78 -26.36
C LEU A 190 -1.88 -28.51 -26.77
N LEU A 191 -0.91 -28.05 -25.96
CA LEU A 191 -0.13 -26.84 -26.24
C LEU A 191 0.73 -27.00 -27.51
N PRO A 192 0.63 -26.07 -28.49
CA PRO A 192 1.65 -25.90 -29.51
C PRO A 192 2.85 -25.10 -28.95
N PHE A 193 4.07 -25.58 -29.17
CA PHE A 193 5.26 -24.73 -28.99
C PHE A 193 5.31 -23.70 -30.14
N ARG A 194 5.52 -22.41 -29.85
CA ARG A 194 5.60 -21.37 -30.89
C ARG A 194 6.90 -21.57 -31.69
N GLY A 195 6.77 -22.10 -32.90
CA GLY A 195 7.87 -22.56 -33.76
C GLY A 195 7.71 -24.01 -34.25
N ALA A 196 6.80 -24.78 -33.65
CA ALA A 196 6.50 -26.15 -34.04
C ALA A 196 5.15 -26.29 -34.77
N THR A 197 5.10 -27.15 -35.78
CA THR A 197 3.86 -27.59 -36.45
C THR A 197 3.15 -28.73 -35.69
N HIS A 198 3.52 -28.99 -34.43
CA HIS A 198 3.14 -30.18 -33.66
C HIS A 198 2.92 -29.88 -32.16
N VAL A 199 2.05 -30.65 -31.52
CA VAL A 199 1.73 -30.62 -30.08
C VAL A 199 2.69 -31.48 -29.23
N SER A 200 3.00 -31.04 -28.00
CA SER A 200 3.92 -31.74 -27.06
C SER A 200 3.23 -32.13 -25.74
N LEU A 201 3.35 -33.41 -25.36
CA LEU A 201 2.84 -33.90 -24.07
C LEU A 201 3.71 -33.38 -22.92
N ALA A 202 5.03 -33.33 -23.11
CA ALA A 202 5.95 -32.78 -22.12
C ALA A 202 5.64 -31.30 -21.80
N ALA A 203 5.33 -30.48 -22.80
CA ALA A 203 4.89 -29.09 -22.60
C ALA A 203 3.64 -28.99 -21.71
N THR A 204 2.63 -29.82 -22.00
CA THR A 204 1.38 -29.83 -21.22
C THR A 204 1.64 -30.32 -19.78
N ALA A 205 2.54 -31.29 -19.60
CA ALA A 205 2.96 -31.77 -18.29
C ALA A 205 3.71 -30.69 -17.48
N MET A 206 4.49 -29.83 -18.14
CA MET A 206 5.16 -28.69 -17.49
C MET A 206 4.17 -27.66 -16.95
N ILE A 207 3.11 -27.33 -17.71
CA ILE A 207 2.05 -26.44 -17.21
C ILE A 207 1.31 -27.08 -16.03
N ALA A 208 1.07 -28.40 -16.07
CA ALA A 208 0.51 -29.10 -14.92
C ALA A 208 1.39 -28.95 -13.67
N LEU A 209 2.70 -29.08 -13.83
CA LEU A 209 3.66 -28.93 -12.73
C LEU A 209 3.75 -27.47 -12.24
N TYR A 210 3.71 -26.48 -13.12
CA TYR A 210 3.69 -25.06 -12.76
C TYR A 210 2.45 -24.69 -11.94
N TYR A 211 1.26 -25.09 -12.39
CA TYR A 211 0.04 -24.82 -11.64
C TYR A 211 -0.04 -25.59 -10.32
N LEU A 212 0.58 -26.78 -10.25
CA LEU A 212 0.74 -27.48 -8.98
C LEU A 212 1.61 -26.66 -8.02
N GLU A 213 2.72 -26.10 -8.50
CA GLU A 213 3.61 -25.24 -7.69
C GLU A 213 2.92 -23.95 -7.21
N LYS A 214 2.08 -23.37 -8.06
CA LYS A 214 1.24 -22.20 -7.73
C LYS A 214 0.07 -22.53 -6.80
N SER A 215 -0.08 -23.78 -6.37
CA SER A 215 -1.23 -24.27 -5.60
C SER A 215 -2.59 -24.15 -6.33
N GLU A 216 -2.61 -24.00 -7.65
CA GLU A 216 -3.83 -23.99 -8.49
C GLU A 216 -4.19 -25.42 -8.96
N ARG A 217 -4.67 -26.21 -8.02
CA ARG A 217 -4.80 -27.67 -8.17
C ARG A 217 -5.69 -28.13 -9.31
N GLU A 218 -6.89 -27.56 -9.48
CA GLU A 218 -7.82 -28.02 -10.51
C GLU A 218 -7.22 -27.88 -11.92
N LYS A 219 -6.59 -26.73 -12.20
CA LYS A 219 -5.82 -26.53 -13.45
C LYS A 219 -4.70 -27.56 -13.55
N ALA A 220 -3.90 -27.69 -12.50
CA ALA A 220 -2.78 -28.61 -12.46
C ALA A 220 -3.20 -30.06 -12.83
N PHE A 221 -4.25 -30.57 -12.19
CA PHE A 221 -4.79 -31.92 -12.44
C PHE A 221 -5.49 -32.02 -13.79
N ARG A 222 -6.18 -30.98 -14.27
CA ARG A 222 -6.78 -30.94 -15.62
C ARG A 222 -5.71 -31.17 -16.69
N PHE A 223 -4.60 -30.43 -16.63
CA PHE A 223 -3.48 -30.59 -17.56
C PHE A 223 -2.78 -31.96 -17.41
N ALA A 224 -2.53 -32.42 -16.18
CA ALA A 224 -1.91 -33.72 -15.93
C ALA A 224 -2.76 -34.89 -16.46
N ASN A 225 -4.08 -34.86 -16.23
CA ASN A 225 -5.01 -35.86 -16.73
C ASN A 225 -5.08 -35.86 -18.26
N TYR A 226 -5.01 -34.67 -18.87
CA TYR A 226 -4.93 -34.54 -20.32
C TYR A 226 -3.72 -35.30 -20.87
N VAL A 227 -2.54 -35.13 -20.25
CA VAL A 227 -1.32 -35.86 -20.64
C VAL A 227 -1.51 -37.37 -20.46
N LYS A 228 -2.04 -37.81 -19.32
CA LYS A 228 -2.27 -39.24 -19.00
C LYS A 228 -3.25 -39.94 -19.95
N GLN A 229 -4.22 -39.21 -20.52
CA GLN A 229 -5.21 -39.75 -21.46
C GLN A 229 -4.66 -39.95 -22.88
N HIS A 230 -3.49 -39.41 -23.20
CA HIS A 230 -2.88 -39.53 -24.53
C HIS A 230 -1.89 -40.70 -24.60
N ASN A 231 -2.20 -41.69 -25.45
CA ASN A 231 -1.51 -42.98 -25.53
C ASN A 231 -0.18 -42.97 -26.35
N LYS A 232 0.60 -41.87 -26.31
CA LYS A 232 1.84 -41.72 -27.09
C LYS A 232 3.09 -41.86 -26.21
N GLU A 233 4.12 -42.54 -26.74
CA GLU A 233 5.45 -42.67 -26.11
C GLU A 233 6.21 -41.32 -26.12
N ASP A 234 5.98 -40.47 -25.13
CA ASP A 234 6.80 -39.28 -24.82
C ASP A 234 7.46 -39.47 -23.45
N LYS A 235 8.72 -39.89 -23.45
CA LYS A 235 9.46 -40.20 -22.22
C LYS A 235 9.67 -38.98 -21.33
N LEU A 236 9.83 -37.79 -21.89
CA LEU A 236 10.00 -36.59 -21.08
C LEU A 236 8.70 -36.23 -20.36
N ALA A 237 7.56 -36.37 -21.05
CA ALA A 237 6.25 -36.22 -20.43
C ALA A 237 6.05 -37.22 -19.28
N GLU A 238 6.45 -38.48 -19.47
CA GLU A 238 6.38 -39.51 -18.42
C GLU A 238 7.16 -39.12 -17.16
N VAL A 239 8.39 -38.61 -17.33
CA VAL A 239 9.19 -38.15 -16.18
C VAL A 239 8.55 -36.94 -15.48
N ILE A 240 8.10 -35.95 -16.23
CA ILE A 240 7.48 -34.73 -15.66
C ILE A 240 6.17 -35.09 -14.96
N ILE A 241 5.35 -35.99 -15.52
CA ILE A 241 4.16 -36.51 -14.85
C ILE A 241 4.55 -37.32 -13.61
N GLY A 242 5.65 -38.07 -13.65
CA GLY A 242 6.17 -38.75 -12.46
C GLY A 242 6.58 -37.77 -11.35
N MET A 243 7.14 -36.60 -11.70
CA MET A 243 7.44 -35.51 -10.77
C MET A 243 6.16 -34.86 -10.26
N PHE A 244 5.21 -34.54 -11.14
CA PHE A 244 3.86 -34.09 -10.78
C PHE A 244 3.23 -35.05 -9.77
N ASP A 245 3.21 -36.35 -10.07
CA ASP A 245 2.66 -37.39 -9.20
C ASP A 245 3.43 -37.47 -7.88
N PHE A 246 4.74 -37.28 -7.87
CA PHE A 246 5.52 -37.23 -6.62
C PHE A 246 5.09 -36.03 -5.76
N TYR A 247 5.13 -34.81 -6.31
CA TYR A 247 4.77 -33.60 -5.57
C TYR A 247 3.29 -33.64 -5.15
N ALA A 248 2.41 -34.08 -6.05
CA ALA A 248 1.00 -34.30 -5.78
C ALA A 248 0.72 -35.49 -4.84
N SER A 249 1.67 -36.41 -4.63
CA SER A 249 1.57 -37.51 -3.64
C SER A 249 2.12 -37.15 -2.28
N GLY A 250 3.12 -36.24 -2.23
CA GLY A 250 3.56 -35.59 -0.99
C GLY A 250 2.44 -34.72 -0.41
N GLU A 251 1.58 -34.21 -1.30
CA GLU A 251 0.27 -33.66 -0.98
C GLU A 251 -0.79 -34.75 -1.01
N ASN A 252 -0.85 -35.65 -0.02
CA ASN A 252 -2.01 -36.53 0.12
C ASN A 252 -3.29 -35.71 -0.13
N ILE A 253 -4.05 -36.04 -1.19
CA ILE A 253 -5.45 -35.60 -1.29
C ILE A 253 -6.14 -36.35 -0.18
N GLU A 254 -6.05 -35.78 1.01
CA GLU A 254 -6.91 -36.15 2.09
C GLU A 254 -8.31 -35.82 1.58
N ASP A 255 -9.13 -36.86 1.43
CA ASP A 255 -10.53 -36.66 1.13
C ASP A 255 -11.09 -35.75 2.24
N LYS A 256 -11.34 -34.48 1.92
CA LYS A 256 -11.66 -33.46 2.90
C LYS A 256 -12.69 -32.50 2.34
N ILE A 257 -13.39 -31.88 3.28
CA ILE A 257 -14.31 -30.78 3.00
C ILE A 257 -13.68 -29.51 3.53
N LEU A 258 -13.45 -28.54 2.65
CA LEU A 258 -12.89 -27.23 2.95
C LEU A 258 -14.02 -26.24 3.09
N HIS A 259 -14.11 -25.63 4.27
CA HIS A 259 -14.97 -24.52 4.56
C HIS A 259 -14.29 -23.65 5.61
N ASP A 260 -14.21 -22.36 5.33
CA ASP A 260 -13.83 -21.34 6.28
C ASP A 260 -15.00 -20.38 6.45
N PRO A 261 -15.71 -20.40 7.60
CA PRO A 261 -16.93 -19.60 7.78
C PRO A 261 -16.72 -18.10 7.67
N LEU A 262 -15.52 -17.61 7.99
CA LEU A 262 -15.20 -16.18 8.04
C LEU A 262 -14.18 -15.79 6.96
N GLY A 263 -13.49 -16.78 6.39
CA GLY A 263 -12.39 -16.54 5.46
C GLY A 263 -11.36 -15.61 6.09
N ASN A 264 -10.97 -14.58 5.34
CA ASN A 264 -10.03 -13.57 5.82
C ASN A 264 -10.74 -12.37 6.51
N GLU A 265 -12.08 -12.38 6.59
CA GLU A 265 -12.89 -11.24 7.01
C GLU A 265 -12.55 -9.94 6.23
N ASN A 266 -12.18 -10.09 4.96
CA ASN A 266 -12.03 -8.97 4.03
C ASN A 266 -13.43 -8.44 3.67
N VAL A 267 -13.66 -7.15 3.91
CA VAL A 267 -14.97 -6.50 3.70
C VAL A 267 -15.30 -6.27 2.22
N TYR A 268 -14.32 -6.39 1.33
CA TYR A 268 -14.45 -6.12 -0.09
C TYR A 268 -14.42 -7.38 -0.97
N GLU A 269 -13.72 -8.42 -0.53
CA GLU A 269 -13.47 -9.63 -1.33
C GLU A 269 -13.76 -10.86 -0.48
N SER A 270 -14.89 -11.53 -0.77
CA SER A 270 -15.27 -12.78 -0.09
C SER A 270 -14.56 -13.98 -0.71
N GLN A 271 -14.08 -14.90 0.14
CA GLN A 271 -13.52 -16.17 -0.29
C GLN A 271 -14.62 -17.17 -0.72
N ALA A 272 -14.26 -18.07 -1.64
CA ALA A 272 -15.23 -18.95 -2.30
C ALA A 272 -15.94 -19.94 -1.35
N THR A 273 -15.34 -20.25 -0.21
CA THR A 273 -15.88 -21.18 0.80
C THR A 273 -16.38 -20.48 2.06
N GLU A 274 -16.61 -19.16 2.01
CA GLU A 274 -17.16 -18.39 3.12
C GLU A 274 -18.64 -18.66 3.40
N ARG A 275 -19.06 -18.39 4.65
CA ARG A 275 -20.47 -18.22 5.00
C ARG A 275 -20.85 -16.76 4.86
N PHE A 276 -21.98 -16.47 4.21
CA PHE A 276 -22.48 -15.09 4.10
C PHE A 276 -23.94 -14.96 4.60
N PRO A 277 -24.26 -13.93 5.40
CA PRO A 277 -23.32 -13.02 6.05
C PRO A 277 -22.47 -13.75 7.10
N HIS A 278 -21.27 -13.23 7.41
CA HIS A 278 -20.38 -13.83 8.42
C HIS A 278 -21.08 -13.95 9.79
N TYR A 279 -21.84 -12.92 10.14
CA TYR A 279 -22.56 -12.79 11.41
C TYR A 279 -24.06 -12.54 11.17
N PRO A 280 -24.86 -13.59 10.89
CA PRO A 280 -26.25 -13.43 10.50
C PRO A 280 -27.16 -13.05 11.67
N THR A 281 -28.18 -12.24 11.36
CA THR A 281 -29.35 -12.06 12.21
C THR A 281 -30.38 -13.17 12.00
N LEU A 282 -31.46 -13.17 12.79
CA LEU A 282 -32.53 -14.16 12.68
C LEU A 282 -33.27 -14.10 11.33
N GLU A 283 -33.31 -12.92 10.73
CA GLU A 283 -34.04 -12.64 9.49
C GLU A 283 -33.18 -12.83 8.24
N ASP A 284 -31.85 -12.93 8.40
CA ASP A 284 -30.94 -13.03 7.27
C ASP A 284 -30.97 -14.44 6.64
N PRO A 285 -31.08 -14.54 5.31
CA PRO A 285 -30.77 -15.78 4.62
C PRO A 285 -29.27 -16.08 4.74
N ILE A 286 -28.95 -17.29 5.17
CA ILE A 286 -27.57 -17.72 5.43
C ILE A 286 -27.10 -18.60 4.29
N HIS A 287 -26.13 -18.10 3.55
CA HIS A 287 -25.45 -18.81 2.48
C HIS A 287 -24.25 -19.57 3.06
N PHE A 288 -24.15 -20.84 2.71
CA PHE A 288 -23.04 -21.71 3.05
C PHE A 288 -22.39 -22.19 1.76
N ALA A 289 -21.06 -22.26 1.76
CA ALA A 289 -20.27 -22.76 0.65
C ALA A 289 -19.14 -23.66 1.17
N CYS A 290 -18.88 -24.77 0.50
CA CYS A 290 -17.70 -25.60 0.76
C CYS A 290 -17.10 -26.12 -0.54
N GLU A 291 -15.81 -26.40 -0.52
CA GLU A 291 -15.13 -27.21 -1.52
C GLU A 291 -14.98 -28.64 -0.98
N VAL A 292 -15.13 -29.63 -1.85
CA VAL A 292 -14.87 -31.03 -1.50
C VAL A 292 -13.71 -31.52 -2.36
N THR A 293 -12.59 -31.83 -1.73
CA THR A 293 -11.43 -32.41 -2.42
C THR A 293 -11.46 -33.92 -2.23
N SER A 294 -11.55 -34.70 -3.31
CA SER A 294 -11.60 -36.17 -3.28
C SER A 294 -11.12 -36.76 -4.61
N ASN A 295 -10.44 -37.91 -4.55
CA ASN A 295 -10.08 -38.69 -5.75
C ASN A 295 -11.21 -39.63 -6.21
N THR A 296 -12.26 -39.77 -5.41
CA THR A 296 -13.46 -40.55 -5.74
C THR A 296 -14.57 -39.60 -6.16
N GLU A 297 -15.39 -40.01 -7.13
CA GLU A 297 -16.56 -39.24 -7.57
C GLU A 297 -17.48 -38.89 -6.39
N ILE A 298 -17.89 -37.63 -6.34
CA ILE A 298 -18.77 -37.06 -5.32
C ILE A 298 -20.22 -37.22 -5.80
N LEU A 299 -21.01 -38.02 -5.07
CA LEU A 299 -22.41 -38.31 -5.40
C LEU A 299 -23.35 -37.20 -4.92
N ASP A 300 -23.16 -36.75 -3.68
CA ASP A 300 -23.91 -35.65 -3.10
C ASP A 300 -23.07 -34.95 -2.02
N VAL A 301 -23.43 -33.69 -1.77
CA VAL A 301 -22.88 -32.88 -0.68
C VAL A 301 -24.04 -32.22 0.04
N GLY A 302 -24.03 -32.29 1.36
CA GLY A 302 -25.05 -31.71 2.20
C GLY A 302 -24.45 -30.99 3.41
N LEU A 303 -25.31 -30.25 4.10
CA LEU A 303 -25.00 -29.60 5.36
C LEU A 303 -26.08 -29.95 6.38
N VAL A 304 -25.62 -30.30 7.58
CA VAL A 304 -26.48 -30.51 8.75
C VAL A 304 -26.16 -29.42 9.76
N MET A 305 -27.18 -28.71 10.20
CA MET A 305 -27.09 -27.66 11.20
C MET A 305 -28.05 -27.94 12.33
N GLU A 306 -27.59 -27.79 13.56
CA GLU A 306 -28.38 -27.99 14.78
C GLU A 306 -28.20 -26.83 15.75
N ASN A 307 -29.23 -26.57 16.53
CA ASN A 307 -29.15 -25.62 17.64
C ASN A 307 -28.57 -26.28 18.89
N LYS A 308 -28.06 -25.48 19.84
CA LYS A 308 -27.36 -26.00 21.04
C LYS A 308 -28.21 -26.96 21.87
N SER A 309 -29.52 -26.72 21.96
CA SER A 309 -30.45 -27.59 22.70
C SER A 309 -30.87 -28.85 21.93
N LYS A 310 -30.47 -29.00 20.66
CA LYS A 310 -30.91 -30.07 19.74
C LYS A 310 -32.43 -30.20 19.62
N THR A 311 -33.14 -29.07 19.76
CA THR A 311 -34.59 -28.98 19.58
C THR A 311 -34.97 -28.54 18.17
N TRP A 312 -33.98 -28.09 17.40
CA TRP A 312 -34.13 -27.74 16.00
C TRP A 312 -32.88 -28.19 15.23
N ASP A 313 -33.12 -28.83 14.10
CA ASP A 313 -32.11 -29.20 13.12
C ASP A 313 -32.61 -28.93 11.71
N LYS A 314 -31.67 -28.75 10.80
CA LYS A 314 -31.93 -28.57 9.38
C LYS A 314 -30.84 -29.26 8.58
N GLU A 315 -31.28 -30.12 7.67
CA GLU A 315 -30.45 -30.68 6.62
C GLU A 315 -30.80 -30.03 5.29
N ILE A 316 -29.78 -29.64 4.52
CA ILE A 316 -29.92 -29.14 3.16
C ILE A 316 -28.95 -29.84 2.22
N SER A 317 -29.39 -30.16 1.01
CA SER A 317 -28.50 -30.56 -0.08
C SER A 317 -27.90 -29.33 -0.74
N LEU A 318 -26.59 -29.36 -0.96
CA LEU A 318 -25.85 -28.27 -1.61
C LEU A 318 -25.78 -28.50 -3.11
N LYS A 319 -25.79 -27.40 -3.87
CA LYS A 319 -25.69 -27.43 -5.32
C LYS A 319 -24.27 -27.08 -5.73
N ALA A 320 -23.69 -27.91 -6.59
CA ALA A 320 -22.43 -27.61 -7.25
C ALA A 320 -22.58 -26.37 -8.14
N LYS A 321 -21.63 -25.46 -8.04
CA LYS A 321 -21.45 -24.30 -8.90
C LYS A 321 -19.97 -24.17 -9.20
N ASN A 322 -19.63 -24.05 -10.47
CA ASN A 322 -18.26 -23.70 -10.86
C ASN A 322 -18.04 -22.23 -10.51
N VAL A 323 -17.12 -21.96 -9.60
CA VAL A 323 -16.68 -20.62 -9.24
C VAL A 323 -15.22 -20.55 -9.65
N GLN A 324 -14.95 -19.78 -10.71
CA GLN A 324 -13.66 -19.80 -11.41
C GLN A 324 -13.26 -21.25 -11.79
N ASP A 325 -12.05 -21.63 -11.37
CA ASP A 325 -11.33 -22.90 -11.38
C ASP A 325 -11.76 -23.99 -10.42
N THR A 326 -12.87 -23.87 -9.67
CA THR A 326 -13.17 -24.82 -8.59
C THR A 326 -14.67 -25.13 -8.50
N VAL A 327 -15.02 -26.39 -8.26
CA VAL A 327 -16.40 -26.79 -7.94
C VAL A 327 -16.72 -26.47 -6.47
N ILE A 328 -17.55 -25.44 -6.27
CA ILE A 328 -18.04 -25.04 -4.95
C ILE A 328 -19.47 -25.56 -4.75
N TYR A 329 -19.70 -26.22 -3.64
CA TYR A 329 -21.02 -26.69 -3.24
C TYR A 329 -21.65 -25.65 -2.31
N GLN A 330 -22.79 -25.10 -2.73
CA GLN A 330 -23.43 -24.00 -2.03
C GLN A 330 -24.92 -24.25 -1.75
N GLY A 331 -25.41 -23.67 -0.66
CA GLY A 331 -26.80 -23.80 -0.22
C GLY A 331 -27.21 -22.66 0.68
N THR A 332 -28.50 -22.55 0.97
CA THR A 332 -29.05 -21.44 1.75
C THR A 332 -30.09 -21.94 2.75
N ILE A 333 -29.99 -21.43 3.98
CA ILE A 333 -31.03 -21.55 5.01
C ILE A 333 -31.70 -20.19 5.14
N SER A 334 -33.02 -20.14 4.99
CA SER A 334 -33.76 -18.88 4.84
C SER A 334 -33.73 -17.97 6.08
N SER A 335 -33.78 -18.57 7.28
CA SER A 335 -33.81 -17.87 8.56
C SER A 335 -33.55 -18.84 9.71
N LEU A 336 -33.16 -18.33 10.87
CA LEU A 336 -32.94 -19.13 12.08
C LEU A 336 -34.04 -18.89 13.12
N PRO A 337 -34.45 -19.93 13.86
CA PRO A 337 -35.62 -19.82 14.75
C PRO A 337 -35.38 -19.00 16.01
N ASN A 338 -34.16 -18.97 16.56
CA ASN A 338 -33.86 -18.35 17.85
C ASN A 338 -32.51 -17.64 17.87
N HIS A 339 -32.38 -16.62 18.73
CA HIS A 339 -31.11 -15.97 19.04
C HIS A 339 -30.26 -16.85 19.96
N GLU A 340 -29.50 -17.77 19.37
CA GLU A 340 -28.66 -18.72 20.07
C GLU A 340 -27.41 -19.13 19.26
N LYS A 341 -26.64 -20.07 19.84
CA LYS A 341 -25.47 -20.68 19.21
C LYS A 341 -25.91 -21.92 18.44
N TYR A 342 -25.45 -22.01 17.19
CA TYR A 342 -25.66 -23.15 16.32
C TYR A 342 -24.33 -23.81 15.99
N THR A 343 -24.41 -25.10 15.66
CA THR A 343 -23.29 -25.86 15.12
C THR A 343 -23.72 -26.52 13.81
N TYR A 344 -22.82 -26.55 12.84
CA TYR A 344 -23.07 -27.22 11.58
C TYR A 344 -21.83 -27.93 11.08
N TYR A 345 -22.03 -28.92 10.22
CA TYR A 345 -20.97 -29.58 9.49
C TYR A 345 -21.48 -29.95 8.09
N PHE A 346 -20.54 -30.14 7.19
CA PHE A 346 -20.80 -30.62 5.84
C PHE A 346 -20.54 -32.12 5.78
N TYR A 347 -21.26 -32.80 4.91
CA TYR A 347 -20.97 -34.17 4.52
C TYR A 347 -20.88 -34.29 3.00
N ALA A 348 -20.11 -35.26 2.53
CA ALA A 348 -20.06 -35.61 1.11
C ALA A 348 -20.08 -37.14 0.96
N ASN A 349 -21.01 -37.66 0.19
CA ASN A 349 -21.09 -39.09 -0.13
C ASN A 349 -20.27 -39.37 -1.39
N LEU A 350 -19.34 -40.31 -1.31
CA LEU A 350 -18.48 -40.70 -2.43
C LEU A 350 -18.94 -42.02 -3.07
N GLU A 351 -18.65 -42.20 -4.37
CA GLU A 351 -19.07 -43.38 -5.14
C GLU A 351 -18.59 -44.72 -4.54
N ASN A 352 -17.42 -44.72 -3.89
CA ASN A 352 -16.86 -45.90 -3.23
C ASN A 352 -17.55 -46.27 -1.90
N GLY A 353 -18.61 -45.54 -1.51
CA GLY A 353 -19.37 -45.75 -0.27
C GLY A 353 -18.78 -45.07 0.97
N LYS A 354 -17.66 -44.34 0.84
CA LYS A 354 -17.10 -43.50 1.92
C LYS A 354 -17.93 -42.22 2.05
N GLN A 355 -18.27 -41.84 3.27
CA GLN A 355 -18.82 -40.52 3.58
C GLN A 355 -17.74 -39.67 4.24
N LEU A 356 -17.51 -38.47 3.70
CA LEU A 356 -16.68 -37.44 4.31
C LEU A 356 -17.53 -36.60 5.24
N GLN A 357 -16.92 -36.13 6.32
CA GLN A 357 -17.53 -35.17 7.22
C GLN A 357 -16.51 -34.09 7.56
N SER A 358 -16.91 -32.83 7.46
CA SER A 358 -16.08 -31.72 7.95
C SER A 358 -15.98 -31.73 9.48
N GLN A 359 -15.13 -30.87 10.01
CA GLN A 359 -15.25 -30.45 11.41
C GLN A 359 -16.57 -29.73 11.67
N TYR A 360 -16.92 -29.57 12.95
CA TYR A 360 -18.06 -28.76 13.35
C TYR A 360 -17.68 -27.28 13.37
N TYR A 361 -18.45 -26.48 12.66
CA TYR A 361 -18.35 -25.03 12.62
C TYR A 361 -19.38 -24.41 13.56
N LYS A 362 -19.00 -23.27 14.16
CA LYS A 362 -19.88 -22.50 15.04
C LYS A 362 -20.51 -21.35 14.26
N LEU A 363 -21.78 -21.08 14.57
CA LEU A 363 -22.50 -19.91 14.10
C LEU A 363 -23.18 -19.27 15.30
N MET A 364 -22.89 -18.01 15.55
CA MET A 364 -23.57 -17.21 16.57
C MET A 364 -24.46 -16.23 15.86
N THR A 365 -25.76 -16.25 16.19
CA THR A 365 -26.70 -15.28 15.66
C THR A 365 -26.48 -13.93 16.32
N TRP A 366 -26.76 -12.86 15.57
CA TRP A 366 -26.92 -11.53 16.12
C TRP A 366 -28.40 -11.18 16.22
N LYS A 367 -28.79 -10.47 17.27
CA LYS A 367 -30.13 -9.92 17.43
C LYS A 367 -30.11 -8.45 17.04
N LYS A 368 -30.86 -8.10 16.01
CA LYS A 368 -31.12 -6.70 15.68
C LYS A 368 -32.18 -6.16 16.65
N ASP A 369 -31.90 -5.02 17.26
CA ASP A 369 -32.82 -4.26 18.09
C ASP A 369 -32.78 -2.78 17.66
N SER A 370 -33.84 -2.05 17.98
CA SER A 370 -33.95 -0.62 17.72
C SER A 370 -34.54 0.13 18.91
N LEU A 371 -34.12 1.38 19.06
CA LEU A 371 -34.58 2.23 20.15
C LEU A 371 -36.08 2.51 20.03
N GLN A 372 -36.84 2.09 21.04
CA GLN A 372 -38.29 2.32 21.10
C GLN A 372 -38.65 3.59 21.91
N GLN A 373 -37.90 3.85 22.98
CA GLN A 373 -38.04 5.02 23.84
C GLN A 373 -36.71 5.24 24.58
N PHE A 374 -36.43 6.47 25.00
CA PHE A 374 -35.39 6.74 25.98
C PHE A 374 -35.95 6.64 27.40
N GLU A 375 -35.12 6.25 28.35
CA GLU A 375 -35.36 6.53 29.78
C GLU A 375 -34.33 7.58 30.25
N ILE A 376 -34.79 8.75 30.68
CA ILE A 376 -33.89 9.76 31.23
C ILE A 376 -33.50 9.35 32.65
N ILE A 377 -32.26 8.88 32.81
CA ILE A 377 -31.72 8.42 34.10
C ILE A 377 -31.28 9.63 34.94
N ALA A 378 -30.61 10.58 34.30
CA ALA A 378 -30.14 11.81 34.93
C ALA A 378 -30.03 12.91 33.88
N ALA A 379 -30.34 14.14 34.26
CA ALA A 379 -30.10 15.31 33.43
C ALA A 379 -29.66 16.48 34.31
N ASN A 380 -28.72 17.27 33.81
CA ASN A 380 -28.37 18.57 34.37
C ASN A 380 -28.40 19.62 33.24
N LYS A 381 -27.82 20.80 33.45
CA LYS A 381 -27.89 21.90 32.48
C LYS A 381 -27.20 21.57 31.15
N ASN A 382 -26.13 20.78 31.17
CA ASN A 382 -25.22 20.56 30.05
C ASN A 382 -24.93 19.07 29.77
N GLU A 383 -25.50 18.15 30.54
CA GLU A 383 -25.33 16.70 30.34
C GLU A 383 -26.63 15.95 30.59
N VAL A 384 -26.85 14.88 29.83
CA VAL A 384 -27.95 13.93 30.04
C VAL A 384 -27.45 12.50 29.90
N LYS A 385 -27.94 11.62 30.78
CA LYS A 385 -27.73 10.19 30.74
C LYS A 385 -29.05 9.50 30.41
N LEU A 386 -29.04 8.73 29.33
CA LEU A 386 -30.20 8.03 28.77
C LEU A 386 -30.00 6.51 28.87
N ALA A 387 -31.00 5.77 29.31
CA ALA A 387 -31.08 4.33 29.09
C ALA A 387 -31.66 4.10 27.68
N LEU A 388 -30.96 3.30 26.88
CA LEU A 388 -31.42 2.83 25.57
C LEU A 388 -32.12 1.47 25.70
N SER A 389 -31.68 0.67 26.67
CA SER A 389 -32.22 -0.64 27.04
C SER A 389 -31.96 -0.90 28.53
N SER A 390 -32.21 -2.10 29.02
CA SER A 390 -31.87 -2.48 30.40
C SER A 390 -30.37 -2.42 30.70
N ASN A 391 -29.51 -2.51 29.68
CA ASN A 391 -28.06 -2.65 29.83
C ASN A 391 -27.27 -1.53 29.13
N GLN A 392 -27.79 -1.01 28.02
CA GLN A 392 -27.13 0.02 27.21
C GLN A 392 -27.53 1.42 27.66
N THR A 393 -26.54 2.31 27.81
CA THR A 393 -26.77 3.73 28.14
C THR A 393 -26.02 4.65 27.19
N LEU A 394 -26.61 5.80 26.90
CA LEU A 394 -25.99 6.90 26.15
C LEU A 394 -25.80 8.09 27.07
N HIS A 395 -24.57 8.58 27.20
CA HIS A 395 -24.28 9.82 27.90
C HIS A 395 -24.05 10.90 26.85
N ILE A 396 -24.75 12.03 26.96
CA ILE A 396 -24.59 13.16 26.08
C ILE A 396 -24.11 14.35 26.90
N SER A 397 -23.01 14.97 26.46
CA SER A 397 -22.52 16.23 27.02
C SER A 397 -22.55 17.31 25.94
N LEU A 398 -23.04 18.50 26.28
CA LEU A 398 -23.13 19.66 25.40
C LEU A 398 -22.28 20.80 25.98
N ARG A 399 -21.44 21.39 25.13
CA ARG A 399 -20.59 22.54 25.44
C ARG A 399 -20.69 23.56 24.30
N ASP A 400 -20.10 24.73 24.50
CA ASP A 400 -20.12 25.80 23.50
C ASP A 400 -19.32 25.39 22.26
N GLU A 401 -18.24 24.63 22.46
CA GLU A 401 -17.33 24.14 21.42
C GLU A 401 -17.81 22.87 20.71
N GLY A 402 -18.77 22.12 21.27
CA GLY A 402 -19.15 20.82 20.73
C GLY A 402 -20.11 20.00 21.58
N MET A 403 -20.41 18.80 21.10
CA MET A 403 -21.25 17.82 21.78
C MET A 403 -20.60 16.43 21.71
N SER A 404 -20.67 15.63 22.78
CA SER A 404 -20.23 14.23 22.73
C SER A 404 -21.34 13.26 23.06
N LEU A 405 -21.33 12.10 22.39
CA LEU A 405 -22.24 10.98 22.59
C LEU A 405 -21.39 9.77 22.99
N ASN A 406 -21.48 9.36 24.24
CA ASN A 406 -20.71 8.24 24.77
C ASN A 406 -21.61 7.01 24.95
N PHE A 407 -21.35 5.98 24.15
CA PHE A 407 -22.12 4.73 24.12
C PHE A 407 -21.50 3.71 25.07
N HIS A 408 -22.28 3.33 26.07
CA HIS A 408 -21.93 2.33 27.07
C HIS A 408 -22.74 1.06 26.87
N GLN A 409 -22.08 -0.11 26.85
CA GLN A 409 -22.78 -1.40 26.74
C GLN A 409 -23.27 -1.95 28.08
N HIS A 410 -22.70 -1.48 29.19
CA HIS A 410 -23.04 -1.90 30.54
C HIS A 410 -23.13 -0.68 31.47
N GLY A 411 -24.35 -0.29 31.84
CA GLY A 411 -24.58 0.78 32.82
C GLY A 411 -24.46 0.30 34.27
N GLU A 412 -23.87 1.11 35.15
CA GLU A 412 -24.13 1.02 36.60
C GLU A 412 -25.62 1.33 36.85
N GLN A 413 -26.39 0.31 37.25
CA GLN A 413 -27.73 0.54 37.78
C GLN A 413 -27.63 1.20 39.15
N GLN A 414 -27.72 2.54 39.18
CA GLN A 414 -28.46 3.19 40.25
C GLN A 414 -29.65 3.90 39.61
N LEU A 415 -30.76 3.19 39.51
CA LEU A 415 -32.08 3.79 39.41
C LEU A 415 -32.27 4.64 40.68
N GLY A 416 -31.97 5.92 40.59
CA GLY A 416 -32.48 6.87 41.56
C GLY A 416 -33.99 6.89 41.40
N GLU A 417 -34.72 6.46 42.43
CA GLU A 417 -36.16 6.73 42.53
C GLU A 417 -36.34 8.26 42.54
N ASN A 418 -36.51 8.90 41.37
CA ASN A 418 -37.21 10.17 41.17
C ASN A 418 -37.29 10.61 39.68
N GLN A 419 -38.51 10.52 39.13
CA GLN A 419 -39.16 11.24 38.00
C GLN A 419 -38.51 11.29 36.60
N GLN A 420 -39.10 10.75 35.51
CA GLN A 420 -40.46 10.87 34.89
C GLN A 420 -40.70 12.07 33.94
N ASP A 421 -39.70 12.84 33.54
CA ASP A 421 -39.91 13.77 32.43
C ASP A 421 -39.78 13.03 31.09
N SER A 422 -40.78 13.17 30.22
CA SER A 422 -40.75 12.61 28.85
C SER A 422 -39.88 13.44 27.90
N THR A 423 -39.34 14.57 28.36
CA THR A 423 -38.53 15.50 27.59
C THR A 423 -37.49 16.16 28.48
N THR A 424 -36.29 16.42 27.98
CA THR A 424 -35.31 17.30 28.63
C THR A 424 -34.62 18.20 27.63
N THR A 425 -33.98 19.25 28.10
CA THR A 425 -33.25 20.21 27.26
C THR A 425 -31.93 20.59 27.89
N LEU A 426 -30.84 20.39 27.15
CA LEU A 426 -29.52 20.90 27.51
C LEU A 426 -29.28 22.24 26.82
N VAL A 427 -28.60 23.16 27.50
CA VAL A 427 -28.26 24.49 26.97
C VAL A 427 -26.83 24.85 27.32
N SER A 428 -26.02 25.14 26.29
CA SER A 428 -24.68 25.70 26.43
C SER A 428 -24.51 26.81 25.39
N GLY A 429 -24.27 28.05 25.85
CA GLY A 429 -24.12 29.20 24.96
C GLY A 429 -25.36 29.42 24.09
N GLU A 430 -25.15 29.41 22.76
CA GLU A 430 -26.20 29.49 21.74
C GLU A 430 -26.77 28.13 21.31
N PHE A 431 -26.21 27.03 21.84
CA PHE A 431 -26.60 25.68 21.49
C PHE A 431 -27.61 25.11 22.47
N ARG A 432 -28.56 24.35 21.91
CA ARG A 432 -29.65 23.74 22.67
C ARG A 432 -29.94 22.37 22.11
N LEU A 433 -29.85 21.34 22.96
CA LEU A 433 -30.23 19.97 22.62
C LEU A 433 -31.57 19.64 23.27
N GLU A 434 -32.59 19.39 22.45
CA GLU A 434 -33.86 18.80 22.88
C GLU A 434 -33.77 17.28 22.82
N VAL A 435 -34.24 16.62 23.87
CA VAL A 435 -34.37 15.16 23.95
C VAL A 435 -35.83 14.83 24.24
N GLU A 436 -36.46 14.04 23.37
CA GLU A 436 -37.82 13.52 23.57
C GLU A 436 -37.77 12.01 23.79
N ALA A 437 -38.29 11.54 24.92
CA ALA A 437 -38.12 10.16 25.38
C ALA A 437 -39.15 9.18 24.80
N ASN A 438 -40.43 9.58 24.75
CA ASN A 438 -41.53 8.69 24.32
C ASN A 438 -41.61 8.50 22.81
N ASN A 439 -41.32 9.57 22.06
CA ASN A 439 -41.07 9.53 20.62
C ASN A 439 -39.57 9.80 20.47
N PRO A 440 -38.72 8.75 20.55
CA PRO A 440 -37.30 8.90 20.75
C PRO A 440 -36.72 9.82 19.68
N SER A 441 -36.29 11.01 20.07
CA SER A 441 -35.63 11.95 19.18
C SER A 441 -34.60 12.80 19.92
N LEU A 442 -33.53 13.13 19.20
CA LEU A 442 -32.52 14.11 19.59
C LEU A 442 -32.55 15.23 18.55
N SER A 443 -32.67 16.49 19.00
CA SER A 443 -32.67 17.65 18.11
C SER A 443 -31.77 18.75 18.66
N LEU A 444 -30.65 18.99 17.98
CA LEU A 444 -29.68 20.04 18.29
C LEU A 444 -29.96 21.31 17.48
N TYR A 445 -29.97 22.44 18.16
CA TYR A 445 -30.17 23.77 17.59
C TYR A 445 -29.00 24.69 17.91
N LYS A 446 -28.74 25.63 17.00
CA LYS A 446 -27.93 26.84 17.22
C LYS A 446 -28.86 28.05 17.05
N GLY A 447 -29.21 28.71 18.15
CA GLY A 447 -30.34 29.63 18.19
C GLY A 447 -31.62 28.91 17.77
N GLU A 448 -32.26 29.37 16.69
CA GLU A 448 -33.46 28.75 16.11
C GLU A 448 -33.13 27.81 14.93
N LYS A 449 -31.88 27.80 14.43
CA LYS A 449 -31.46 26.93 13.33
C LYS A 449 -31.26 25.51 13.87
N LYS A 450 -31.98 24.54 13.31
CA LYS A 450 -31.74 23.12 13.57
C LYS A 450 -30.44 22.69 12.89
N LEU A 451 -29.49 22.16 13.66
CA LEU A 451 -28.19 21.70 13.17
C LEU A 451 -28.17 20.19 12.92
N LEU A 452 -28.74 19.41 13.83
CA LEU A 452 -28.73 17.95 13.76
C LEU A 452 -30.03 17.43 14.38
N THR A 453 -30.70 16.48 13.74
CA THR A 453 -31.91 15.87 14.28
C THR A 453 -32.02 14.42 13.89
N SER A 454 -32.55 13.59 14.78
CA SER A 454 -32.88 12.20 14.44
C SER A 454 -33.83 12.15 13.25
N HIS A 455 -33.65 11.16 12.38
CA HIS A 455 -34.49 10.97 11.21
C HIS A 455 -35.94 10.63 11.59
N SER A 456 -36.94 11.13 10.86
CA SER A 456 -38.35 11.01 11.27
C SER A 456 -38.99 9.65 11.02
N LEU A 457 -38.45 8.85 10.08
CA LEU A 457 -38.99 7.54 9.70
C LEU A 457 -38.18 6.35 10.24
N TYR A 458 -36.96 6.59 10.71
CA TYR A 458 -36.06 5.56 11.19
C TYR A 458 -35.83 5.78 12.68
N PRO A 459 -35.70 4.73 13.49
CA PRO A 459 -35.34 4.89 14.90
C PRO A 459 -34.01 5.67 14.99
N PRO A 460 -33.81 6.54 15.99
CA PRO A 460 -32.55 7.30 16.10
C PRO A 460 -31.31 6.41 16.20
N ILE A 461 -31.46 5.25 16.85
CA ILE A 461 -30.38 4.29 17.12
C ILE A 461 -30.92 2.87 16.89
N GLU A 462 -30.18 2.08 16.12
CA GLU A 462 -30.31 0.62 16.02
C GLU A 462 -29.01 -0.05 16.44
N TRP A 463 -29.09 -1.30 16.89
CA TRP A 463 -27.89 -2.07 17.19
C TRP A 463 -28.07 -3.55 16.91
N LYS A 464 -26.94 -4.24 16.69
CA LYS A 464 -26.88 -5.70 16.60
C LYS A 464 -26.10 -6.26 17.77
N MET A 465 -26.69 -7.22 18.48
CA MET A 465 -26.12 -7.79 19.70
C MET A 465 -25.82 -9.28 19.51
N ASP A 466 -24.66 -9.74 19.97
CA ASP A 466 -24.34 -11.16 19.95
C ASP A 466 -25.10 -11.94 21.05
N VAL A 467 -24.98 -13.27 21.00
CA VAL A 467 -25.59 -14.20 21.97
C VAL A 467 -25.08 -14.04 23.41
N ASN A 468 -23.98 -13.31 23.63
CA ASN A 468 -23.44 -13.04 24.96
C ASN A 468 -23.91 -11.67 25.49
N GLY A 469 -24.73 -10.94 24.74
CA GLY A 469 -25.24 -9.63 25.13
C GLY A 469 -24.34 -8.46 24.76
N VAL A 470 -23.29 -8.69 23.97
CA VAL A 470 -22.35 -7.64 23.53
C VAL A 470 -22.90 -7.00 22.26
N VAL A 471 -23.00 -5.67 22.25
CA VAL A 471 -23.34 -4.94 21.03
C VAL A 471 -22.14 -4.98 20.09
N ARG A 472 -22.34 -5.47 18.88
CA ARG A 472 -21.30 -5.63 17.86
C ARG A 472 -21.31 -4.52 16.82
N GLU A 473 -22.48 -3.95 16.59
CA GLU A 473 -22.71 -2.92 15.57
C GLU A 473 -23.73 -1.92 16.10
N TRP A 474 -23.44 -0.63 15.98
CA TRP A 474 -24.37 0.46 16.23
C TRP A 474 -24.66 1.19 14.92
N ASN A 475 -25.92 1.57 14.71
CA ASN A 475 -26.34 2.44 13.61
C ASN A 475 -27.07 3.65 14.19
N ILE A 476 -26.71 4.85 13.72
CA ILE A 476 -27.31 6.11 14.14
C ILE A 476 -27.84 6.82 12.91
N HIS A 477 -29.10 7.24 12.96
CA HIS A 477 -29.82 7.80 11.83
C HIS A 477 -30.17 9.28 12.06
N TRP A 478 -29.56 10.14 11.27
CA TRP A 478 -29.79 11.58 11.26
C TRP A 478 -30.56 12.01 10.01
N GLU A 479 -31.41 13.01 10.16
CA GLU A 479 -31.93 13.76 9.02
C GLU A 479 -30.78 14.57 8.39
N SER A 480 -30.69 14.54 7.07
CA SER A 480 -29.70 15.28 6.29
C SER A 480 -30.38 16.14 5.23
N PRO A 481 -30.52 17.46 5.44
CA PRO A 481 -31.10 18.38 4.46
C PRO A 481 -30.44 18.25 3.08
N LEU A 482 -31.17 18.59 2.01
CA LEU A 482 -30.69 18.39 0.62
C LEU A 482 -29.42 19.20 0.31
N GLU A 483 -29.24 20.31 1.01
CA GLU A 483 -28.12 21.22 0.88
C GLU A 483 -26.91 20.83 1.75
N GLU A 484 -27.05 19.83 2.62
CA GLU A 484 -25.96 19.41 3.50
C GLU A 484 -24.87 18.68 2.73
N GLN A 485 -23.62 19.10 2.96
CA GLN A 485 -22.43 18.57 2.29
C GLN A 485 -21.50 17.91 3.30
N PHE A 486 -20.77 16.89 2.85
CA PHE A 486 -19.87 16.09 3.68
C PHE A 486 -18.45 16.08 3.10
N TYR A 487 -17.48 16.50 3.91
CA TYR A 487 -16.07 16.63 3.54
C TYR A 487 -15.15 15.88 4.51
N GLY A 488 -14.02 15.34 4.03
CA GLY A 488 -13.01 14.66 4.85
C GLY A 488 -12.94 13.16 4.62
N PHE A 489 -13.10 12.36 5.68
CA PHE A 489 -12.99 10.90 5.71
C PHE A 489 -11.58 10.32 5.49
N GLY A 490 -10.54 11.12 5.69
CA GLY A 490 -9.14 10.72 5.43
C GLY A 490 -8.71 11.08 4.01
N GLU A 491 -7.74 10.36 3.46
CA GLU A 491 -7.39 10.45 2.05
C GLU A 491 -8.46 9.76 1.19
N ARG A 492 -9.08 10.48 0.24
CA ARG A 492 -10.12 9.93 -0.65
C ARG A 492 -9.90 10.35 -2.10
N TYR A 493 -10.07 9.40 -3.00
CA TYR A 493 -9.76 9.57 -4.43
C TYR A 493 -11.01 9.80 -5.30
N ASN A 494 -12.19 9.42 -4.80
CA ASN A 494 -13.44 9.44 -5.56
C ASN A 494 -14.04 10.85 -5.71
N ALA A 495 -14.06 11.64 -4.63
CA ALA A 495 -14.69 12.95 -4.58
C ALA A 495 -14.17 13.78 -3.39
N ILE A 496 -14.24 15.10 -3.50
CA ILE A 496 -14.01 16.02 -2.38
C ILE A 496 -15.27 16.14 -1.50
N GLU A 497 -16.45 16.19 -2.12
CA GLU A 497 -17.76 16.23 -1.46
C GLU A 497 -18.41 14.84 -1.59
N GLN A 498 -18.87 14.30 -0.46
CA GLN A 498 -19.21 12.87 -0.34
C GLN A 498 -20.71 12.57 -0.30
N ARG A 499 -21.59 13.57 -0.40
CA ARG A 499 -23.05 13.33 -0.46
C ARG A 499 -23.40 12.41 -1.63
N GLY A 500 -24.26 11.43 -1.35
CA GLY A 500 -24.67 10.39 -2.28
C GLY A 500 -23.76 9.17 -2.30
N ASN A 501 -22.61 9.21 -1.62
CA ASN A 501 -21.70 8.08 -1.51
C ASN A 501 -21.92 7.29 -0.21
N VAL A 502 -21.43 6.05 -0.23
CA VAL A 502 -21.26 5.23 0.95
C VAL A 502 -19.77 5.12 1.21
N ILE A 503 -19.31 5.64 2.34
CA ILE A 503 -17.90 5.74 2.70
C ILE A 503 -17.64 4.88 3.93
N ASP A 504 -16.63 4.02 3.88
CA ASP A 504 -16.19 3.23 5.02
C ASP A 504 -14.76 3.55 5.43
N CYS A 505 -14.44 3.22 6.68
CA CYS A 505 -13.10 3.40 7.21
C CYS A 505 -12.45 2.05 7.50
N TYR A 506 -11.76 1.56 6.48
CA TYR A 506 -11.04 0.28 6.46
C TYR A 506 -9.76 0.45 5.66
N VAL A 507 -8.61 0.49 6.34
CA VAL A 507 -7.29 0.59 5.69
C VAL A 507 -7.16 -0.54 4.70
N TYR A 508 -6.86 -0.22 3.43
CA TYR A 508 -6.79 -1.23 2.37
C TYR A 508 -5.79 -0.87 1.29
N ASN A 509 -5.00 -1.85 0.88
CA ASN A 509 -4.13 -1.72 -0.27
C ASN A 509 -4.92 -1.97 -1.56
N GLN A 510 -5.48 -0.90 -2.14
CA GLN A 510 -6.10 -0.92 -3.46
C GLN A 510 -5.08 -0.49 -4.51
N TYR A 511 -4.46 -1.46 -5.18
CA TYR A 511 -3.46 -1.18 -6.22
C TYR A 511 -4.11 -0.55 -7.46
N ARG A 512 -3.87 0.76 -7.65
CA ARG A 512 -4.46 1.61 -8.70
C ARG A 512 -5.98 1.72 -8.59
N ASP A 513 -6.52 2.74 -9.27
CA ASP A 513 -7.96 2.90 -9.48
C ASP A 513 -8.75 2.81 -8.15
N GLN A 514 -8.33 3.59 -7.14
CA GLN A 514 -8.70 3.43 -5.72
C GLN A 514 -10.22 3.51 -5.45
N GLY A 515 -10.95 4.28 -6.26
CA GLY A 515 -12.38 4.50 -6.06
C GLY A 515 -12.66 5.06 -4.66
N THR A 516 -13.54 4.41 -3.90
CA THR A 516 -13.85 4.79 -2.51
C THR A 516 -12.90 4.16 -1.48
N ARG A 517 -12.08 3.18 -1.88
CA ARG A 517 -11.07 2.54 -1.02
C ARG A 517 -9.88 3.48 -0.85
N THR A 518 -9.11 3.29 0.22
CA THR A 518 -7.98 4.17 0.53
C THR A 518 -7.01 3.52 1.51
N TYR A 519 -5.76 3.98 1.47
CA TYR A 519 -4.71 3.65 2.41
C TYR A 519 -4.86 4.40 3.74
N ILE A 520 -5.46 5.60 3.74
CA ILE A 520 -5.65 6.44 4.94
C ILE A 520 -7.13 6.82 5.15
N PRO A 521 -8.03 5.89 5.52
CA PRO A 521 -9.37 6.24 5.91
C PRO A 521 -9.40 6.83 7.33
N ILE A 522 -10.25 7.82 7.58
CA ILE A 522 -10.44 8.40 8.92
C ILE A 522 -11.95 8.61 9.18
N PRO A 523 -12.50 8.20 10.33
CA PRO A 523 -13.92 8.37 10.65
C PRO A 523 -14.22 9.79 11.17
N PHE A 524 -13.74 10.80 10.45
CA PHE A 524 -13.94 12.22 10.70
C PHE A 524 -14.48 12.90 9.44
N TYR A 525 -15.55 13.67 9.58
CA TYR A 525 -16.07 14.50 8.51
C TYR A 525 -16.54 15.87 9.02
N MET A 526 -16.69 16.80 8.09
CA MET A 526 -17.12 18.17 8.31
C MET A 526 -18.32 18.51 7.42
N THR A 527 -19.18 19.43 7.88
CA THR A 527 -20.37 19.84 7.13
C THR A 527 -20.51 21.37 6.99
N ASN A 528 -21.15 21.79 5.89
CA ASN A 528 -21.58 23.18 5.70
C ASN A 528 -22.71 23.59 6.67
N SER A 529 -23.37 22.62 7.32
CA SER A 529 -24.38 22.88 8.36
C SER A 529 -23.78 23.60 9.58
N GLY A 530 -22.47 23.47 9.81
CA GLY A 530 -21.72 24.13 10.89
C GLY A 530 -21.24 23.18 11.99
N TYR A 531 -21.13 21.88 11.68
CA TYR A 531 -20.58 20.88 12.59
C TYR A 531 -19.64 19.90 11.89
N GLY A 532 -18.65 19.39 12.61
CA GLY A 532 -17.88 18.21 12.24
C GLY A 532 -18.23 17.04 13.16
N CYS A 533 -17.96 15.81 12.73
CA CYS A 533 -18.25 14.59 13.48
C CYS A 533 -17.04 13.64 13.41
N TYR A 534 -16.56 13.19 14.55
CA TYR A 534 -15.50 12.20 14.69
C TYR A 534 -15.99 11.02 15.54
N ILE A 535 -15.92 9.80 15.00
CA ILE A 535 -16.16 8.58 15.77
C ILE A 535 -14.82 8.08 16.31
N ASN A 536 -14.62 8.19 17.63
CA ASN A 536 -13.40 7.75 18.30
C ASN A 536 -13.38 6.22 18.44
N THR A 537 -13.05 5.54 17.35
CA THR A 537 -12.90 4.09 17.29
C THR A 537 -11.81 3.69 16.29
N ALA A 538 -11.09 2.63 16.63
CA ALA A 538 -10.16 1.96 15.74
C ALA A 538 -10.84 0.90 14.86
N SER A 539 -12.07 0.52 15.20
CA SER A 539 -12.81 -0.52 14.49
C SER A 539 -13.47 -0.01 13.21
N TYR A 540 -13.99 -0.94 12.41
CA TYR A 540 -14.67 -0.61 11.15
C TYR A 540 -15.83 0.37 11.38
N THR A 541 -15.92 1.37 10.50
CA THR A 541 -17.04 2.29 10.44
C THR A 541 -17.52 2.46 9.01
N LYS A 542 -18.80 2.81 8.85
CA LYS A 542 -19.43 3.04 7.56
C LYS A 542 -20.43 4.18 7.65
N PHE A 543 -20.48 5.00 6.61
CA PHE A 543 -21.28 6.20 6.51
C PHE A 543 -22.09 6.14 5.21
N ASP A 544 -23.41 6.07 5.31
CA ASP A 544 -24.31 6.30 4.18
C ASP A 544 -24.74 7.77 4.21
N LEU A 545 -24.21 8.55 3.26
CA LEU A 545 -24.29 10.01 3.24
C LEU A 545 -25.39 10.45 2.27
N ALA A 546 -26.64 10.09 2.59
CA ALA A 546 -27.80 10.32 1.73
C ALA A 546 -27.75 9.57 0.38
N SER A 547 -27.16 8.37 0.36
CA SER A 547 -27.11 7.48 -0.80
C SER A 547 -28.40 6.68 -0.96
N GLU A 548 -28.84 5.97 0.10
CA GLU A 548 -30.09 5.18 0.07
C GLU A 548 -31.34 6.06 0.07
N LEU A 549 -31.36 7.06 0.95
CA LEU A 549 -32.43 8.03 1.09
C LEU A 549 -31.84 9.44 1.11
N LYS A 550 -32.36 10.31 0.25
CA LYS A 550 -31.80 11.65 0.00
C LYS A 550 -31.80 12.58 1.21
N ASP A 551 -32.55 12.25 2.25
CA ASP A 551 -32.74 13.01 3.48
C ASP A 551 -32.19 12.29 4.73
N LYS A 552 -31.41 11.21 4.56
CA LYS A 552 -30.90 10.39 5.67
C LYS A 552 -29.37 10.27 5.63
N CYS A 553 -28.72 10.61 6.73
CA CYS A 553 -27.34 10.21 7.01
C CYS A 553 -27.34 9.06 8.02
N THR A 554 -26.70 7.94 7.70
CA THR A 554 -26.52 6.81 8.64
C THR A 554 -25.05 6.64 8.96
N MET A 555 -24.72 6.64 10.26
CA MET A 555 -23.38 6.32 10.75
C MET A 555 -23.41 4.96 11.42
N MET A 556 -22.51 4.07 11.01
CA MET A 556 -22.35 2.74 11.56
C MET A 556 -20.94 2.59 12.14
N PHE A 557 -20.83 2.01 13.32
CA PHE A 557 -19.55 1.62 13.90
C PHE A 557 -19.62 0.26 14.58
N GLU A 558 -18.53 -0.50 14.46
CA GLU A 558 -18.35 -1.77 15.16
C GLU A 558 -17.80 -1.58 16.58
N GLN A 559 -18.10 -2.56 17.45
CA GLN A 559 -17.58 -2.63 18.80
C GLN A 559 -17.35 -4.09 19.23
N HIS A 560 -16.20 -4.38 19.85
CA HIS A 560 -15.78 -5.77 20.09
C HIS A 560 -15.80 -6.21 21.56
N SER A 561 -15.78 -5.26 22.50
CA SER A 561 -15.78 -5.54 23.93
C SER A 561 -16.92 -4.83 24.62
N LYS A 562 -17.52 -5.53 25.59
CA LYS A 562 -18.55 -5.02 26.51
C LYS A 562 -18.03 -3.91 27.43
N ASP A 563 -16.73 -3.88 27.68
CA ASP A 563 -16.09 -2.98 28.66
C ASP A 563 -15.52 -1.72 27.98
N LYS A 564 -15.47 -1.69 26.65
CA LYS A 564 -15.04 -0.53 25.87
C LYS A 564 -16.25 0.35 25.65
N ASN A 565 -16.10 1.67 25.75
CA ASN A 565 -17.12 2.63 25.32
C ASN A 565 -16.66 3.28 24.00
N THR A 566 -17.61 3.70 23.17
CA THR A 566 -17.31 4.46 21.95
C THR A 566 -17.87 5.85 22.09
N GLU A 567 -17.04 6.85 21.84
CA GLU A 567 -17.44 8.25 21.86
C GLU A 567 -17.56 8.78 20.43
N ILE A 568 -18.67 9.45 20.14
CA ILE A 568 -18.83 10.28 18.95
C ILE A 568 -18.76 11.73 19.38
N GLN A 569 -17.81 12.46 18.80
CA GLN A 569 -17.59 13.87 19.09
C GLN A 569 -18.10 14.71 17.92
N PHE A 570 -18.90 15.72 18.24
CA PHE A 570 -19.32 16.76 17.31
C PHE A 570 -18.61 18.06 17.66
N TYR A 571 -17.98 18.68 16.67
CA TYR A 571 -17.29 19.97 16.82
C TYR A 571 -18.10 21.06 16.14
N PHE A 572 -18.33 22.19 16.80
CA PHE A 572 -19.13 23.28 16.23
C PHE A 572 -18.27 24.41 15.67
N GLY A 573 -18.77 25.07 14.63
CA GLY A 573 -18.14 26.25 14.05
C GLY A 573 -17.89 26.13 12.56
N THR A 574 -16.97 26.94 12.06
CA THR A 574 -16.45 26.89 10.70
C THR A 574 -15.63 25.62 10.46
N TYR A 575 -15.38 25.27 9.20
CA TYR A 575 -14.56 24.12 8.85
C TYR A 575 -13.17 24.12 9.49
N LYS A 576 -12.53 25.29 9.61
CA LYS A 576 -11.25 25.43 10.31
C LYS A 576 -11.37 25.11 11.80
N GLU A 577 -12.40 25.61 12.47
CA GLU A 577 -12.63 25.31 13.88
C GLU A 577 -12.92 23.82 14.11
N GLN A 578 -13.68 23.20 13.21
CA GLN A 578 -13.96 21.77 13.22
C GLN A 578 -12.67 20.94 13.04
N LEU A 579 -11.84 21.27 12.05
CA LEU A 579 -10.57 20.59 11.80
C LEU A 579 -9.58 20.79 12.96
N ALA A 580 -9.42 22.02 13.46
CA ALA A 580 -8.56 22.30 14.60
C ALA A 580 -9.01 21.56 15.87
N ALA A 581 -10.32 21.46 16.12
CA ALA A 581 -10.85 20.68 17.23
C ALA A 581 -10.51 19.19 17.09
N TYR A 582 -10.63 18.64 15.88
CA TYR A 582 -10.24 17.26 15.57
C TYR A 582 -8.73 17.02 15.78
N THR A 583 -7.85 17.87 15.25
CA THR A 583 -6.39 17.70 15.38
C THR A 583 -5.91 17.94 16.82
N ASN A 584 -6.59 18.78 17.59
CA ASN A 584 -6.30 18.94 19.02
C ASN A 584 -6.53 17.65 19.82
N VAL A 585 -7.46 16.79 19.39
CA VAL A 585 -7.75 15.49 20.04
C VAL A 585 -6.84 14.38 19.50
N THR A 586 -6.53 14.40 18.21
CA THR A 586 -5.84 13.29 17.53
C THR A 586 -4.34 13.51 17.32
N GLY A 587 -3.85 14.70 17.64
CA GLY A 587 -2.46 15.10 17.55
C GLY A 587 -2.18 15.99 16.32
N ASN A 588 -1.08 16.73 16.42
CA ASN A 588 -0.63 17.67 15.40
C ASN A 588 0.46 17.06 14.54
N SER A 589 0.56 17.52 13.29
CA SER A 589 1.51 16.94 12.36
C SER A 589 2.97 17.16 12.76
N ALA A 590 3.80 16.12 12.65
CA ALA A 590 5.23 16.21 12.93
C ALA A 590 5.93 17.01 11.83
N MET A 591 6.66 18.05 12.22
CA MET A 591 7.41 18.91 11.30
C MET A 591 8.52 18.13 10.59
N VAL A 592 8.70 18.37 9.29
CA VAL A 592 9.83 17.86 8.51
C VAL A 592 11.02 18.83 8.49
N PRO A 593 12.26 18.33 8.36
CA PRO A 593 13.43 19.17 8.10
C PRO A 593 13.36 19.82 6.71
N ALA A 594 14.06 20.94 6.53
CA ALA A 594 13.99 21.74 5.30
C ALA A 594 14.34 20.96 4.02
N TRP A 595 15.30 20.01 4.10
CA TRP A 595 15.69 19.18 2.97
C TRP A 595 14.53 18.33 2.42
N ALA A 596 13.57 17.95 3.27
CA ALA A 596 12.41 17.16 2.87
C ALA A 596 11.42 17.99 2.04
N LEU A 597 11.51 19.32 2.12
CA LEU A 597 10.68 20.23 1.33
C LEU A 597 11.25 20.51 -0.07
N GLY A 598 12.43 19.98 -0.42
CA GLY A 598 12.96 20.06 -1.79
C GLY A 598 12.37 18.99 -2.74
N PRO A 599 12.88 18.85 -3.97
CA PRO A 599 12.51 17.79 -4.91
C PRO A 599 13.13 16.43 -4.55
N TRP A 600 12.33 15.36 -4.64
CA TRP A 600 12.71 13.99 -4.33
C TRP A 600 12.87 13.15 -5.59
N MET A 601 13.91 12.34 -5.59
CA MET A 601 14.25 11.40 -6.65
C MET A 601 13.96 9.97 -6.18
N SER A 602 13.18 9.21 -6.96
CA SER A 602 12.97 7.79 -6.68
C SER A 602 12.79 6.97 -7.95
N SER A 603 13.23 5.72 -7.90
CA SER A 603 12.84 4.66 -8.84
C SER A 603 13.15 3.30 -8.22
N ASN A 604 12.23 2.33 -8.38
CA ASN A 604 12.51 0.95 -8.01
C ASN A 604 13.66 0.34 -8.86
N ASN A 605 13.98 0.94 -10.02
CA ASN A 605 15.03 0.47 -10.91
C ASN A 605 16.46 0.68 -10.39
N TRP A 606 16.62 1.49 -9.35
CA TRP A 606 17.90 1.90 -8.80
C TRP A 606 18.41 0.89 -7.78
N ASP A 607 19.07 -0.15 -8.30
CA ASP A 607 19.31 -1.41 -7.60
C ASP A 607 20.79 -1.70 -7.29
N ARG A 608 21.65 -0.69 -7.49
CA ARG A 608 23.10 -0.76 -7.29
C ARG A 608 23.75 0.63 -7.22
N GLN A 609 24.87 0.72 -6.51
CA GLN A 609 25.63 1.96 -6.29
C GLN A 609 26.08 2.64 -7.60
N SER A 610 26.41 1.86 -8.63
CA SER A 610 26.84 2.43 -9.92
C SER A 610 25.71 3.13 -10.69
N ILE A 611 24.46 2.71 -10.50
CA ILE A 611 23.29 3.41 -11.05
C ILE A 611 23.03 4.68 -10.26
N ILE A 612 23.13 4.64 -8.93
CA ILE A 612 23.00 5.85 -8.08
C ILE A 612 23.97 6.93 -8.52
N LYS A 613 25.24 6.55 -8.73
CA LYS A 613 26.25 7.47 -9.26
C LYS A 613 25.87 8.06 -10.62
N GLN A 614 25.28 7.27 -11.51
CA GLN A 614 24.82 7.76 -12.82
C GLN A 614 23.66 8.76 -12.69
N GLU A 615 22.69 8.49 -11.82
CA GLU A 615 21.54 9.37 -11.60
C GLU A 615 21.93 10.68 -10.91
N VAL A 616 22.88 10.63 -9.97
CA VAL A 616 23.45 11.83 -9.33
C VAL A 616 24.24 12.66 -10.35
N GLU A 617 25.07 12.03 -11.18
CA GLU A 617 25.79 12.75 -12.25
C GLU A 617 24.85 13.31 -13.32
N ALA A 618 23.76 12.60 -13.65
CA ALA A 618 22.72 13.12 -14.54
C ALA A 618 22.00 14.33 -13.93
N THR A 619 21.69 14.28 -12.63
CA THR A 619 21.11 15.39 -11.86
C THR A 619 21.99 16.64 -11.93
N LYS A 620 23.30 16.48 -11.69
CA LYS A 620 24.29 17.56 -11.83
C LYS A 620 24.37 18.07 -13.27
N LYS A 621 24.50 17.18 -14.24
CA LYS A 621 24.59 17.52 -15.67
C LYS A 621 23.39 18.34 -16.14
N HIS A 622 22.18 18.01 -15.66
CA HIS A 622 20.95 18.68 -16.04
C HIS A 622 20.60 19.87 -15.13
N ASN A 623 21.42 20.18 -14.11
CA ASN A 623 21.21 21.24 -13.12
C ASN A 623 19.87 21.10 -12.38
N ILE A 624 19.54 19.89 -11.94
CA ILE A 624 18.34 19.62 -11.16
C ILE A 624 18.68 19.70 -9.66
N PRO A 625 18.02 20.58 -8.87
CA PRO A 625 18.36 20.78 -7.47
C PRO A 625 17.60 19.78 -6.56
N ALA A 626 17.80 18.48 -6.75
CA ALA A 626 17.20 17.48 -5.86
C ALA A 626 17.83 17.52 -4.46
N THR A 627 17.05 17.20 -3.44
CA THR A 627 17.49 17.16 -2.04
C THR A 627 17.35 15.79 -1.39
N VAL A 628 16.60 14.87 -2.01
CA VAL A 628 16.32 13.53 -1.48
C VAL A 628 16.48 12.49 -2.58
N ILE A 629 17.08 11.36 -2.23
CA ILE A 629 17.07 10.14 -3.01
C ILE A 629 16.48 8.99 -2.20
N VAL A 630 15.51 8.29 -2.79
CA VAL A 630 14.86 7.11 -2.20
C VAL A 630 15.36 5.86 -2.90
N LEU A 631 15.86 4.88 -2.15
CA LEU A 631 16.25 3.57 -2.66
C LEU A 631 15.28 2.49 -2.19
N GLU A 632 14.65 1.81 -3.14
CA GLU A 632 13.77 0.69 -2.84
C GLU A 632 14.46 -0.66 -2.96
N GLN A 633 15.03 -0.94 -4.14
CA GLN A 633 15.70 -2.21 -4.44
C GLN A 633 17.15 -2.25 -3.89
N TRP A 634 17.33 -1.83 -2.64
CA TRP A 634 18.64 -1.75 -1.97
C TRP A 634 19.03 -3.06 -1.29
N SER A 635 18.04 -3.85 -0.87
CA SER A 635 18.22 -4.97 0.05
C SER A 635 18.54 -6.29 -0.65
N ASP A 636 18.78 -7.33 0.14
CA ASP A 636 18.86 -8.73 -0.30
C ASP A 636 17.51 -9.32 -0.77
N GLU A 637 16.42 -8.55 -0.67
CA GLU A 637 15.05 -8.93 -1.04
C GLU A 637 14.50 -10.14 -0.26
N ALA A 638 15.09 -10.44 0.90
CA ALA A 638 14.69 -11.51 1.80
C ALA A 638 14.51 -10.99 3.24
N THR A 639 15.55 -10.35 3.78
CA THR A 639 15.58 -9.83 5.16
C THR A 639 15.14 -8.38 5.25
N TYR A 640 15.30 -7.62 4.16
CA TYR A 640 15.01 -6.17 4.10
C TYR A 640 15.81 -5.32 5.09
N TYR A 641 16.90 -5.85 5.66
CA TYR A 641 17.86 -5.07 6.45
C TYR A 641 19.30 -5.32 6.04
N MET A 642 19.59 -6.33 5.22
CA MET A 642 20.90 -6.53 4.60
C MET A 642 20.92 -5.92 3.20
N PHE A 643 22.01 -5.23 2.84
CA PHE A 643 22.24 -4.81 1.46
C PHE A 643 22.43 -6.03 0.54
N ASN A 644 22.01 -5.88 -0.71
CA ASN A 644 22.19 -6.93 -1.72
C ASN A 644 23.68 -7.30 -1.91
N ASP A 645 23.97 -8.58 -2.13
CA ASP A 645 25.32 -9.17 -2.25
C ASP A 645 26.26 -9.01 -1.03
N ALA A 646 25.81 -8.42 0.08
CA ALA A 646 26.60 -8.38 1.31
C ALA A 646 26.93 -9.81 1.78
N MET A 647 28.16 -10.02 2.22
CA MET A 647 28.66 -11.31 2.70
C MET A 647 28.89 -11.23 4.21
N TYR A 648 28.46 -12.26 4.94
CA TYR A 648 28.58 -12.34 6.39
C TYR A 648 28.60 -13.80 6.84
N ASP A 649 29.23 -14.06 7.99
CA ASP A 649 29.20 -15.38 8.62
C ASP A 649 27.87 -15.59 9.34
N MET A 650 27.24 -16.75 9.14
CA MET A 650 26.08 -17.15 9.94
C MET A 650 26.46 -17.29 11.42
N LYS A 651 25.67 -16.64 12.29
CA LYS A 651 25.84 -16.67 13.76
C LYS A 651 24.67 -17.38 14.43
N GLU A 652 24.66 -17.42 15.76
CA GLU A 652 23.54 -17.91 16.55
C GLU A 652 22.22 -17.14 16.29
N PRO A 653 21.04 -17.79 16.46
CA PRO A 653 19.74 -17.13 16.28
C PRO A 653 19.60 -15.87 17.13
N GLY A 654 19.09 -14.80 16.52
CA GLY A 654 18.92 -13.50 17.18
C GLY A 654 20.16 -12.59 17.15
N HIS A 655 21.30 -13.04 16.60
CA HIS A 655 22.49 -12.20 16.41
C HIS A 655 22.17 -10.94 15.60
N ILE A 656 22.88 -9.86 15.93
CA ILE A 656 22.73 -8.55 15.31
C ILE A 656 24.01 -8.24 14.56
N HIS A 657 23.93 -8.23 13.23
CA HIS A 657 25.06 -7.97 12.37
C HIS A 657 25.40 -6.48 12.36
N HIS A 658 26.65 -6.16 12.69
CA HIS A 658 27.20 -4.81 12.57
C HIS A 658 27.89 -4.62 11.22
N TYR A 659 28.06 -3.36 10.77
CA TYR A 659 28.68 -3.05 9.48
C TYR A 659 30.07 -3.70 9.31
N GLU A 660 30.86 -3.73 10.38
CA GLU A 660 32.21 -4.30 10.38
C GLU A 660 32.25 -5.83 10.30
N GLU A 661 31.12 -6.50 10.54
CA GLU A 661 30.98 -7.96 10.38
C GLU A 661 30.55 -8.37 8.97
N MET A 662 30.31 -7.39 8.09
CA MET A 662 29.90 -7.59 6.70
C MET A 662 31.04 -7.25 5.74
N GLU A 663 31.17 -8.05 4.68
CA GLU A 663 32.02 -7.76 3.53
C GLU A 663 31.16 -7.35 2.34
N PHE A 664 31.51 -6.22 1.72
CA PHE A 664 30.86 -5.71 0.53
C PHE A 664 31.75 -5.97 -0.69
N PRO A 665 31.44 -7.00 -1.50
CA PRO A 665 32.33 -7.39 -2.58
C PRO A 665 32.34 -6.32 -3.69
N SER A 666 33.53 -6.00 -4.20
CA SER A 666 33.71 -5.06 -5.33
C SER A 666 32.92 -5.41 -6.61
N TRP A 667 32.48 -6.66 -6.76
CA TRP A 667 31.66 -7.12 -7.88
C TRP A 667 30.15 -7.07 -7.61
N GLY A 668 29.74 -6.88 -6.36
CA GLY A 668 28.35 -6.85 -5.93
C GLY A 668 27.66 -5.53 -6.28
N ARG A 669 26.35 -5.47 -6.01
CA ARG A 669 25.51 -4.29 -6.26
C ARG A 669 25.88 -3.08 -5.40
N TRP A 670 26.32 -3.33 -4.17
CA TRP A 670 26.66 -2.29 -3.20
C TRP A 670 28.08 -2.51 -2.67
N PRO A 671 29.13 -2.20 -3.47
CA PRO A 671 30.51 -2.47 -3.10
C PRO A 671 31.03 -1.59 -1.96
N ASP A 672 30.45 -0.41 -1.73
CA ASP A 672 30.76 0.44 -0.58
C ASP A 672 29.55 1.34 -0.21
N PRO A 673 28.55 0.78 0.52
CA PRO A 673 27.38 1.55 0.93
C PRO A 673 27.74 2.78 1.76
N LYS A 674 28.77 2.70 2.60
CA LYS A 674 29.21 3.81 3.44
C LYS A 674 29.72 4.97 2.59
N GLN A 675 30.63 4.71 1.67
CA GLN A 675 31.12 5.73 0.74
C GLN A 675 29.96 6.33 -0.07
N MET A 676 29.00 5.51 -0.51
CA MET A 676 27.84 6.02 -1.25
C MET A 676 27.04 7.03 -0.44
N VAL A 677 26.76 6.75 0.84
CA VAL A 677 26.01 7.69 1.71
C VAL A 677 26.82 8.97 1.94
N GLU A 678 28.12 8.85 2.19
CA GLU A 678 29.01 10.00 2.36
C GLU A 678 29.02 10.90 1.09
N GLU A 679 29.16 10.31 -0.10
CA GLU A 679 29.14 11.03 -1.38
C GLU A 679 27.77 11.70 -1.64
N LEU A 680 26.66 11.02 -1.31
CA LEU A 680 25.32 11.61 -1.40
C LEU A 680 25.19 12.85 -0.50
N HIS A 681 25.67 12.76 0.75
CA HIS A 681 25.64 13.89 1.69
C HIS A 681 26.54 15.05 1.25
N GLU A 682 27.70 14.77 0.65
CA GLU A 682 28.57 15.80 0.05
C GLU A 682 27.88 16.55 -1.09
N ASP A 683 26.98 15.87 -1.82
CA ASP A 683 26.15 16.45 -2.87
C ASP A 683 24.82 17.07 -2.35
N ASN A 684 24.68 17.23 -1.02
CA ASN A 684 23.47 17.71 -0.33
C ASN A 684 22.21 16.87 -0.60
N LEU A 685 22.38 15.58 -0.89
CA LEU A 685 21.28 14.62 -1.05
C LEU A 685 21.10 13.80 0.21
N LYS A 686 19.83 13.63 0.62
CA LYS A 686 19.44 12.83 1.79
C LYS A 686 18.94 11.47 1.35
N LEU A 687 19.38 10.41 2.02
CA LEU A 687 19.07 9.04 1.66
C LEU A 687 17.91 8.49 2.48
N ILE A 688 16.87 8.03 1.81
CA ILE A 688 15.75 7.30 2.40
C ILE A 688 15.75 5.86 1.87
N LEU A 689 15.62 4.87 2.75
CA LEU A 689 15.55 3.45 2.38
C LEU A 689 14.15 2.88 2.54
N TRP A 690 13.68 2.12 1.55
CA TRP A 690 12.40 1.40 1.63
C TRP A 690 12.42 0.31 2.69
N GLN A 691 11.30 0.15 3.39
CA GLN A 691 11.06 -0.83 4.44
C GLN A 691 9.63 -1.38 4.38
N ILE A 692 9.44 -2.53 5.02
CA ILE A 692 8.16 -3.26 5.12
C ILE A 692 8.06 -3.94 6.50
N PRO A 693 6.87 -4.04 7.12
CA PRO A 693 6.71 -4.59 8.47
C PRO A 693 6.58 -6.13 8.53
N ILE A 694 7.24 -6.85 7.62
CA ILE A 694 7.05 -8.31 7.44
C ILE A 694 8.36 -9.09 7.48
N GLN A 695 8.28 -10.35 7.91
CA GLN A 695 9.29 -11.37 7.64
C GLN A 695 8.84 -12.18 6.42
N LYS A 696 9.52 -11.96 5.28
CA LYS A 696 9.08 -12.43 3.96
C LYS A 696 9.00 -13.94 3.87
N TYR A 697 7.91 -14.48 3.36
CA TYR A 697 7.87 -15.89 2.98
C TYR A 697 8.54 -16.13 1.63
N LEU A 698 9.43 -17.12 1.55
CA LEU A 698 10.04 -17.56 0.30
C LEU A 698 9.62 -19.01 0.03
N ASN A 699 8.87 -19.23 -1.06
CA ASN A 699 8.33 -20.54 -1.39
C ASN A 699 9.46 -21.47 -1.87
N LYS A 700 9.78 -22.51 -1.08
CA LYS A 700 10.82 -23.54 -1.34
C LYS A 700 12.23 -23.03 -1.67
N GLN A 701 12.49 -21.74 -1.47
CA GLN A 701 13.81 -21.14 -1.56
C GLN A 701 14.37 -20.96 -0.14
N ASN A 702 15.59 -21.43 0.08
CA ASN A 702 16.25 -21.27 1.38
C ASN A 702 17.07 -19.98 1.39
N HIS A 703 16.93 -19.21 2.47
CA HIS A 703 17.78 -18.06 2.75
C HIS A 703 18.20 -18.10 4.23
N PRO A 704 19.39 -18.64 4.56
CA PRO A 704 19.74 -19.05 5.92
C PRO A 704 19.48 -18.03 7.03
N LEU A 705 19.84 -16.76 6.82
CA LEU A 705 19.59 -15.70 7.81
C LEU A 705 18.10 -15.39 7.98
N LYS A 706 17.35 -15.39 6.88
CA LYS A 706 15.91 -15.11 6.86
C LYS A 706 15.12 -16.23 7.54
N ASP A 707 15.55 -17.48 7.32
CA ASP A 707 14.93 -18.68 7.89
C ASP A 707 15.23 -18.79 9.40
N GLN A 708 16.46 -18.43 9.80
CA GLN A 708 16.85 -18.33 11.21
C GLN A 708 16.09 -17.22 11.94
N ASP A 709 15.98 -16.04 11.33
CA ASP A 709 15.22 -14.91 11.89
C ASP A 709 13.72 -15.22 11.96
N GLU A 710 13.15 -15.87 10.94
CA GLU A 710 11.75 -16.33 10.97
C GLU A 710 11.50 -17.28 12.13
N THR A 711 12.37 -18.27 12.33
CA THR A 711 12.27 -19.22 13.45
C THR A 711 12.37 -18.48 14.79
N TYR A 712 13.36 -17.60 14.94
CA TYR A 712 13.56 -16.82 16.16
C TYR A 712 12.36 -15.90 16.48
N MET A 713 11.80 -15.25 15.45
CA MET A 713 10.64 -14.37 15.55
C MET A 713 9.38 -15.13 16.02
N ILE A 714 9.17 -16.36 15.51
CA ILE A 714 8.07 -17.24 15.94
C ILE A 714 8.28 -17.72 17.37
N GLU A 715 9.47 -18.25 17.70
CA GLU A 715 9.78 -18.84 19.02
C GLU A 715 9.67 -17.82 20.16
N ASN A 716 9.98 -16.55 19.89
CA ASN A 716 9.90 -15.48 20.88
C ASN A 716 8.57 -14.70 20.86
N GLY A 717 7.63 -15.05 19.97
CA GLY A 717 6.31 -14.41 19.91
C GLY A 717 6.33 -12.96 19.42
N TYR A 718 7.31 -12.58 18.61
CA TYR A 718 7.41 -11.21 18.04
C TYR A 718 6.46 -10.98 16.85
N VAL A 719 5.65 -11.99 16.53
CA VAL A 719 4.68 -12.01 15.44
C VAL A 719 3.28 -11.71 15.95
N VAL A 720 2.44 -11.18 15.08
CA VAL A 720 0.98 -11.23 15.28
C VAL A 720 0.54 -12.70 15.33
N GLN A 721 -0.43 -13.03 16.17
CA GLN A 721 -0.88 -14.41 16.37
C GLN A 721 -2.36 -14.59 16.01
N ASN A 722 -2.72 -15.80 15.60
CA ASN A 722 -4.11 -16.25 15.50
C ASN A 722 -4.70 -16.47 16.91
N GLU A 723 -6.03 -16.64 16.99
CA GLU A 723 -6.73 -16.88 18.26
C GLU A 723 -6.23 -18.13 19.02
N ASP A 724 -5.69 -19.12 18.32
CA ASP A 724 -5.13 -20.35 18.89
C ASP A 724 -3.65 -20.23 19.31
N GLY A 725 -3.04 -19.05 19.14
CA GLY A 725 -1.64 -18.77 19.45
C GLY A 725 -0.65 -19.14 18.34
N SER A 726 -1.11 -19.69 17.22
CA SER A 726 -0.26 -19.92 16.05
C SER A 726 0.15 -18.60 15.38
N PRO A 727 1.31 -18.53 14.72
CA PRO A 727 1.75 -17.32 14.02
C PRO A 727 0.79 -16.95 12.88
N TYR A 728 0.36 -15.69 12.85
CA TYR A 728 -0.43 -15.15 11.75
C TYR A 728 0.43 -14.97 10.50
N ARG A 729 -0.12 -15.35 9.35
CA ARG A 729 0.48 -15.15 8.04
C ARG A 729 -0.50 -14.40 7.15
N ILE A 730 0.03 -13.47 6.35
CA ILE A 730 -0.77 -12.67 5.41
C ILE A 730 -1.51 -13.61 4.45
N PRO A 731 -2.84 -13.60 4.39
CA PRO A 731 -3.57 -14.65 3.70
C PRO A 731 -3.75 -14.40 2.20
N GLU A 732 -3.60 -13.15 1.74
CA GLU A 732 -3.86 -12.76 0.37
C GLU A 732 -3.03 -11.53 -0.05
N ASN A 733 -3.00 -11.27 -1.37
CA ASN A 733 -2.35 -10.13 -1.99
C ASN A 733 -0.82 -10.06 -1.74
N TRP A 734 -0.30 -8.85 -1.58
CA TRP A 734 1.13 -8.59 -1.49
C TRP A 734 1.73 -9.25 -0.24
N PHE A 735 2.89 -9.90 -0.38
CA PHE A 735 3.57 -10.65 0.67
C PHE A 735 2.77 -11.80 1.30
N THR A 736 1.85 -12.41 0.56
CA THR A 736 1.11 -13.62 0.99
C THR A 736 2.05 -14.66 1.65
N ASN A 737 1.57 -15.28 2.73
CA ASN A 737 2.26 -16.20 3.63
C ASN A 737 3.37 -15.61 4.51
N SER A 738 3.75 -14.33 4.35
CA SER A 738 4.74 -13.69 5.22
C SER A 738 4.20 -13.47 6.63
N LEU A 739 5.10 -13.42 7.61
CA LEU A 739 4.73 -13.06 8.99
C LEU A 739 4.71 -11.54 9.15
N ILE A 740 3.86 -11.06 10.05
CA ILE A 740 3.79 -9.64 10.40
C ILE A 740 4.50 -9.40 11.74
N MET A 741 5.33 -8.36 11.80
CA MET A 741 5.96 -7.90 13.04
C MET A 741 4.95 -7.25 13.97
N ASP A 742 4.86 -7.70 15.22
CA ASP A 742 4.03 -7.05 16.23
C ASP A 742 4.80 -5.89 16.90
N PHE A 743 4.63 -4.67 16.39
CA PHE A 743 5.28 -3.48 16.94
C PHE A 743 4.84 -3.12 18.37
N SER A 744 3.75 -3.71 18.86
CA SER A 744 3.33 -3.59 20.25
C SER A 744 4.12 -4.49 21.21
N HIS A 745 4.91 -5.42 20.66
CA HIS A 745 5.83 -6.25 21.43
C HIS A 745 7.17 -5.54 21.66
N ASP A 746 7.43 -5.06 22.87
CA ASP A 746 8.61 -4.23 23.19
C ASP A 746 9.97 -4.88 22.84
N GLU A 747 10.20 -6.14 23.25
CA GLU A 747 11.48 -6.81 22.95
C GLU A 747 11.63 -7.14 21.46
N GLY A 748 10.56 -7.56 20.79
CA GLY A 748 10.54 -7.75 19.34
C GLY A 748 10.83 -6.45 18.59
N ARG A 749 10.27 -5.32 19.02
CA ARG A 749 10.55 -4.00 18.45
C ARG A 749 12.03 -3.63 18.59
N LYS A 750 12.64 -3.87 19.77
CA LYS A 750 14.08 -3.66 19.99
C LYS A 750 14.92 -4.56 19.09
N TRP A 751 14.60 -5.85 19.02
CA TRP A 751 15.28 -6.80 18.14
C TRP A 751 15.20 -6.38 16.67
N TRP A 752 14.01 -5.97 16.23
CA TRP A 752 13.77 -5.51 14.87
C TRP A 752 14.67 -4.31 14.53
N PHE A 753 14.64 -3.25 15.34
CA PHE A 753 15.43 -2.05 15.05
C PHE A 753 16.92 -2.22 15.27
N ALA A 754 17.35 -3.05 16.21
CA ALA A 754 18.77 -3.27 16.42
C ALA A 754 19.42 -3.94 15.20
N LYS A 755 18.69 -4.79 14.45
CA LYS A 755 19.13 -5.31 13.13
C LYS A 755 19.24 -4.24 12.03
N ARG A 756 18.56 -3.10 12.18
CA ARG A 756 18.62 -1.95 11.26
C ARG A 756 19.54 -0.84 11.78
N GLN A 757 20.09 -0.96 13.00
CA GLN A 757 20.84 0.12 13.64
C GLN A 757 22.04 0.58 12.80
N TYR A 758 22.73 -0.36 12.16
CA TYR A 758 23.87 -0.03 11.30
C TYR A 758 23.49 0.87 10.11
N LEU A 759 22.22 0.86 9.65
CA LEU A 759 21.74 1.76 8.59
C LEU A 759 21.74 3.22 9.05
N ILE A 760 21.33 3.47 10.30
CA ILE A 760 21.42 4.80 10.92
C ILE A 760 22.89 5.21 11.10
N GLU A 761 23.74 4.27 11.54
CA GLU A 761 25.18 4.51 11.71
C GLU A 761 25.90 4.81 10.38
N LEU A 762 25.38 4.29 9.25
CA LEU A 762 25.84 4.62 7.91
C LEU A 762 25.45 6.04 7.47
N GLY A 763 24.46 6.67 8.12
CA GLY A 763 23.98 8.00 7.76
C GLY A 763 22.67 8.01 6.96
N VAL A 764 21.89 6.93 6.97
CA VAL A 764 20.53 6.96 6.40
C VAL A 764 19.68 8.03 7.12
N ASP A 765 18.98 8.85 6.35
CA ASP A 765 18.24 10.04 6.81
C ASP A 765 16.72 9.79 6.91
N GLY A 766 16.26 8.56 6.67
CA GLY A 766 14.86 8.21 6.83
C GLY A 766 14.50 6.88 6.19
N PHE A 767 13.22 6.52 6.31
CA PHE A 767 12.68 5.27 5.75
C PHE A 767 11.39 5.51 4.98
N LYS A 768 11.30 4.95 3.77
CA LYS A 768 10.03 4.82 3.04
C LYS A 768 9.32 3.59 3.62
N THR A 769 8.45 3.82 4.60
CA THR A 769 7.75 2.79 5.36
C THR A 769 6.48 2.38 4.61
N ASP A 770 6.64 1.42 3.71
CA ASP A 770 5.60 0.93 2.82
C ASP A 770 4.74 -0.16 3.47
N GLY A 771 3.56 -0.39 2.92
CA GLY A 771 2.59 -1.35 3.44
C GLY A 771 1.99 -0.95 4.79
N GLY A 772 1.55 -1.97 5.54
CA GLY A 772 0.84 -1.81 6.82
C GLY A 772 -0.61 -2.29 6.77
N GLU A 773 -1.17 -2.54 5.59
CA GLU A 773 -2.58 -2.91 5.36
C GLU A 773 -2.83 -4.42 5.51
N PHE A 774 -1.99 -5.12 6.27
CA PHE A 774 -1.83 -6.58 6.22
C PHE A 774 -2.64 -7.36 7.26
N VAL A 775 -3.35 -6.69 8.16
CA VAL A 775 -4.08 -7.33 9.26
C VAL A 775 -5.48 -7.75 8.82
N PHE A 776 -5.66 -9.03 8.52
CA PHE A 776 -6.95 -9.64 8.15
C PHE A 776 -7.41 -10.64 9.22
N GLY A 777 -8.68 -10.57 9.62
CA GLY A 777 -9.26 -11.34 10.72
C GLY A 777 -9.44 -10.52 12.00
N LYS A 778 -10.64 -10.57 12.58
CA LYS A 778 -11.05 -9.75 13.73
C LYS A 778 -10.48 -10.24 15.06
N ASN A 779 -10.19 -11.54 15.16
CA ASN A 779 -9.76 -12.20 16.40
C ASN A 779 -8.25 -12.42 16.51
N LEU A 780 -7.45 -11.87 15.60
CA LEU A 780 -5.98 -11.89 15.75
C LEU A 780 -5.57 -11.29 17.09
N GLN A 781 -4.45 -11.73 17.65
CA GLN A 781 -3.95 -11.33 18.96
C GLN A 781 -2.63 -10.57 18.81
N PHE A 782 -2.56 -9.43 19.51
CA PHE A 782 -1.37 -8.59 19.61
C PHE A 782 -0.87 -8.55 21.06
N ALA A 783 0.42 -8.30 21.26
CA ALA A 783 1.10 -8.29 22.55
C ALA A 783 0.54 -7.23 23.52
N ASN A 784 -0.01 -6.13 23.01
CA ASN A 784 -0.71 -5.12 23.82
C ASN A 784 -2.13 -5.53 24.26
N GLY A 785 -2.59 -6.74 23.92
CA GLY A 785 -3.91 -7.29 24.27
C GLY A 785 -5.06 -6.83 23.38
N LYS A 786 -4.79 -6.04 22.33
CA LYS A 786 -5.79 -5.69 21.31
C LYS A 786 -5.98 -6.82 20.30
N THR A 787 -7.13 -6.81 19.64
CA THR A 787 -7.43 -7.78 18.59
C THR A 787 -7.31 -7.20 17.17
N GLY A 788 -7.30 -8.07 16.16
CA GLY A 788 -7.26 -7.66 14.75
C GLY A 788 -8.35 -6.65 14.35
N SER A 789 -9.51 -6.71 14.99
CA SER A 789 -10.59 -5.74 14.79
C SER A 789 -10.32 -4.31 15.31
N GLU A 790 -9.36 -4.15 16.21
CA GLU A 790 -8.88 -2.85 16.68
C GLU A 790 -7.57 -2.47 16.00
N MET A 791 -6.80 -3.47 15.58
CA MET A 791 -5.47 -3.26 15.05
C MET A 791 -5.43 -3.11 13.53
N ARG A 792 -6.41 -3.56 12.75
CA ARG A 792 -6.32 -3.40 11.29
C ARG A 792 -6.05 -1.97 10.85
N ASN A 793 -6.87 -1.05 11.34
CA ASN A 793 -6.76 0.34 10.97
C ASN A 793 -5.57 1.03 11.65
N VAL A 794 -5.23 0.64 12.88
CA VAL A 794 -4.20 1.33 13.69
C VAL A 794 -2.79 0.75 13.48
N TYR A 795 -2.66 -0.48 13.00
CA TYR A 795 -1.37 -1.16 12.80
C TYR A 795 -0.38 -0.36 11.93
N PRO A 796 -0.79 0.28 10.81
CA PRO A 796 0.11 1.17 10.07
C PRO A 796 0.70 2.28 10.96
N ASN A 797 -0.11 2.89 11.84
CA ASN A 797 0.37 3.93 12.74
C ASN A 797 1.41 3.39 13.73
N ASP A 798 1.19 2.22 14.34
CA ASP A 798 2.16 1.59 15.27
C ASP A 798 3.49 1.28 14.55
N TYR A 799 3.42 0.80 13.31
CA TYR A 799 4.57 0.54 12.45
C TYR A 799 5.35 1.83 12.13
N ILE A 800 4.65 2.86 11.65
CA ILE A 800 5.25 4.12 11.22
C ILE A 800 5.81 4.90 12.41
N GLU A 801 5.10 4.93 13.54
CA GLU A 801 5.57 5.55 14.79
C GLU A 801 6.89 4.94 15.24
N SER A 802 6.95 3.61 15.24
CA SER A 802 8.13 2.85 15.64
C SER A 802 9.35 3.21 14.77
N TYR A 803 9.18 3.29 13.45
CA TYR A 803 10.25 3.69 12.52
C TYR A 803 10.58 5.17 12.61
N TYR A 804 9.60 6.04 12.83
CA TYR A 804 9.84 7.47 12.97
C TYR A 804 10.70 7.75 14.21
N HIS A 805 10.35 7.16 15.37
CA HIS A 805 11.18 7.25 16.57
C HIS A 805 12.59 6.70 16.35
N PHE A 806 12.73 5.62 15.60
CA PHE A 806 14.02 5.05 15.25
C PHE A 806 14.85 5.99 14.35
N ALA A 807 14.23 6.57 13.32
CA ALA A 807 14.86 7.50 12.36
C ALA A 807 15.28 8.82 13.00
N GLN A 808 14.59 9.26 14.04
CA GLN A 808 14.91 10.51 14.75
C GLN A 808 16.30 10.54 15.39
N GLN A 809 17.00 9.40 15.52
CA GLN A 809 18.42 9.36 15.91
C GLN A 809 19.32 10.21 14.99
N ASN A 810 18.95 10.37 13.71
CA ASN A 810 19.63 11.23 12.73
C ASN A 810 18.75 12.41 12.26
N ASN A 811 17.75 12.83 13.05
CA ASN A 811 16.71 13.77 12.61
C ASN A 811 15.98 13.32 11.32
N GLY A 812 15.91 12.01 11.10
CA GLY A 812 15.32 11.43 9.90
C GLY A 812 13.80 11.35 9.94
N ILE A 813 13.18 11.13 8.77
CA ILE A 813 11.72 11.07 8.63
C ILE A 813 11.24 9.71 8.14
N THR A 814 9.93 9.47 8.27
CA THR A 814 9.22 8.42 7.55
C THR A 814 8.47 9.00 6.35
N PHE A 815 8.33 8.20 5.30
CA PHE A 815 7.49 8.46 4.13
C PHE A 815 6.59 7.24 3.90
N SER A 816 5.28 7.38 4.13
CA SER A 816 4.35 6.24 4.28
C SER A 816 3.10 6.37 3.41
N ARG A 817 2.41 5.27 3.09
CA ARG A 817 1.12 5.36 2.37
C ARG A 817 -0.09 5.06 3.25
N ALA A 818 0.06 4.15 4.20
CA ALA A 818 -1.05 3.67 5.02
C ALA A 818 -1.14 4.42 6.35
N GLY A 819 -2.35 4.58 6.85
CA GLY A 819 -2.58 5.28 8.11
C GLY A 819 -4.05 5.27 8.52
N TYR A 820 -4.34 5.80 9.70
CA TYR A 820 -5.70 6.01 10.17
C TYR A 820 -5.76 7.29 11.02
N THR A 821 -6.70 7.39 11.94
CA THR A 821 -6.74 8.50 12.91
C THR A 821 -5.40 8.65 13.62
N GLY A 822 -4.78 9.83 13.54
CA GLY A 822 -3.47 10.12 14.14
C GLY A 822 -2.29 9.92 13.20
N ALA A 823 -2.50 9.48 11.96
CA ALA A 823 -1.42 9.33 10.97
C ALA A 823 -0.64 10.63 10.73
N GLN A 824 -1.26 11.79 10.92
CA GLN A 824 -0.60 13.09 10.80
C GLN A 824 0.59 13.26 11.75
N ASN A 825 0.59 12.56 12.90
CA ASN A 825 1.66 12.64 13.90
C ASN A 825 3.01 12.12 13.39
N PHE A 826 3.02 11.48 12.21
CA PHE A 826 4.22 11.04 11.52
C PHE A 826 4.39 11.86 10.23
N PRO A 827 5.64 12.22 9.89
CA PRO A 827 5.93 13.35 9.02
C PRO A 827 5.29 13.28 7.64
N ALA A 828 5.70 12.38 6.76
CA ALA A 828 5.32 12.44 5.34
C ALA A 828 4.51 11.23 4.88
N HIS A 829 3.51 11.49 4.03
CA HIS A 829 2.64 10.48 3.44
C HIS A 829 2.54 10.63 1.93
N TRP A 830 2.33 9.54 1.18
CA TRP A 830 2.09 9.58 -0.27
C TRP A 830 0.82 8.83 -0.69
N ALA A 831 0.26 9.25 -1.82
CA ALA A 831 -1.01 8.78 -2.36
C ALA A 831 -1.05 7.33 -2.86
N GLY A 832 -0.04 6.51 -2.59
CA GLY A 832 0.05 5.13 -3.08
C GLY A 832 0.20 5.03 -4.59
N ASP A 833 -0.29 3.91 -5.14
CA ASP A 833 0.11 3.39 -6.44
C ASP A 833 -0.89 3.80 -7.53
N GLU A 834 -0.46 4.56 -8.55
CA GLU A 834 -1.35 5.03 -9.64
C GLU A 834 -0.75 4.97 -11.05
N ARG A 835 -1.64 4.94 -12.04
CA ARG A 835 -1.26 4.91 -13.48
C ARG A 835 -0.77 6.26 -13.97
N SER A 836 0.05 6.25 -15.01
CA SER A 836 0.45 7.47 -15.75
C SER A 836 -0.65 8.00 -16.68
N THR A 837 -1.73 8.58 -16.12
CA THR A 837 -2.82 9.21 -16.88
C THR A 837 -3.29 10.53 -16.26
N PHE A 838 -3.94 11.39 -17.05
CA PHE A 838 -4.59 12.60 -16.54
C PHE A 838 -5.72 12.29 -15.54
N ASP A 839 -6.44 11.18 -15.71
CA ASP A 839 -7.48 10.79 -14.75
C ASP A 839 -6.89 10.41 -13.38
N ALA A 840 -5.75 9.72 -13.35
CA ALA A 840 -5.03 9.43 -12.11
C ALA A 840 -4.47 10.72 -11.47
N PHE A 841 -4.02 11.69 -12.28
CA PHE A 841 -3.64 13.02 -11.81
C PHE A 841 -4.81 13.74 -11.13
N LYS A 842 -6.01 13.73 -11.74
CA LYS A 842 -7.23 14.30 -11.11
C LYS A 842 -7.55 13.62 -9.77
N ARG A 843 -7.52 12.29 -9.71
CA ARG A 843 -7.76 11.54 -8.47
C ARG A 843 -6.72 11.85 -7.39
N SER A 844 -5.45 11.99 -7.77
CA SER A 844 -4.37 12.37 -6.86
C SER A 844 -4.58 13.77 -6.27
N LEU A 845 -5.05 14.72 -7.08
CA LEU A 845 -5.41 16.06 -6.60
C LEU A 845 -6.55 16.00 -5.57
N VAL A 846 -7.61 15.22 -5.84
CA VAL A 846 -8.70 14.99 -4.89
C VAL A 846 -8.20 14.33 -3.60
N ALA A 847 -7.30 13.35 -3.70
CA ALA A 847 -6.68 12.67 -2.57
C ALA A 847 -5.88 13.64 -1.68
N GLY A 848 -5.03 14.48 -2.26
CA GLY A 848 -4.23 15.46 -1.51
C GLY A 848 -5.09 16.49 -0.76
N LEU A 849 -6.18 16.96 -1.37
CA LEU A 849 -7.11 17.88 -0.70
C LEU A 849 -7.87 17.20 0.45
N ASN A 850 -8.35 15.97 0.25
CA ASN A 850 -9.00 15.20 1.31
C ASN A 850 -8.04 14.86 2.46
N ALA A 851 -6.78 14.48 2.15
CA ALA A 851 -5.75 14.26 3.15
C ALA A 851 -5.52 15.52 3.99
N GLY A 852 -5.47 16.70 3.35
CA GLY A 852 -5.40 17.98 4.05
C GLY A 852 -6.61 18.25 4.96
N LEU A 853 -7.83 17.93 4.51
CA LEU A 853 -9.06 18.01 5.31
C LEU A 853 -9.09 17.01 6.48
N ALA A 854 -8.17 16.06 6.52
CA ALA A 854 -7.99 15.11 7.60
C ALA A 854 -6.74 15.41 8.47
N GLY A 855 -6.09 16.57 8.27
CA GLY A 855 -4.96 17.03 9.08
C GLY A 855 -3.59 16.52 8.61
N ILE A 856 -3.51 15.80 7.49
CA ILE A 856 -2.23 15.37 6.90
C ILE A 856 -1.57 16.57 6.19
N VAL A 857 -0.46 17.06 6.75
CA VAL A 857 0.22 18.27 6.23
C VAL A 857 1.19 17.93 5.10
N PHE A 858 2.09 16.98 5.31
CA PHE A 858 3.14 16.64 4.33
C PHE A 858 2.71 15.47 3.45
N TRP A 859 1.77 15.76 2.56
CA TRP A 859 1.31 14.83 1.54
C TRP A 859 2.11 14.97 0.23
N GLY A 860 2.40 13.84 -0.41
CA GLY A 860 3.03 13.74 -1.72
C GLY A 860 2.32 12.73 -2.62
N TRP A 861 2.79 12.65 -3.86
CA TRP A 861 2.29 11.69 -4.85
C TRP A 861 3.38 11.40 -5.87
N ASP A 862 3.21 10.31 -6.60
CA ASP A 862 4.08 9.98 -7.73
C ASP A 862 3.68 10.83 -8.93
N LEU A 863 4.36 11.96 -9.12
CA LEU A 863 4.02 12.88 -10.20
C LEU A 863 4.03 12.16 -11.56
N ALA A 864 3.00 12.42 -12.35
CA ALA A 864 2.73 11.75 -13.64
C ALA A 864 2.50 10.22 -13.55
N GLY A 865 2.27 9.65 -12.37
CA GLY A 865 2.03 8.23 -12.14
C GLY A 865 3.30 7.36 -12.27
N PHE A 866 3.40 6.33 -11.43
CA PHE A 866 4.57 5.44 -11.38
C PHE A 866 4.44 4.16 -12.21
N ASN A 867 3.20 3.77 -12.57
CA ASN A 867 2.86 2.53 -13.26
C ASN A 867 2.22 2.76 -14.64
N GLY A 868 2.37 1.77 -15.52
CA GLY A 868 1.82 1.75 -16.87
C GLY A 868 2.83 2.24 -17.92
N ASP A 869 2.32 2.65 -19.07
CA ASP A 869 3.15 3.24 -20.13
C ASP A 869 3.89 4.48 -19.62
N ILE A 870 5.00 4.84 -20.28
CA ILE A 870 5.70 6.10 -20.01
C ILE A 870 4.70 7.26 -20.15
N PRO A 871 4.64 8.20 -19.19
CA PRO A 871 3.75 9.35 -19.31
C PRO A 871 4.09 10.16 -20.56
N THR A 872 3.08 10.77 -21.18
CA THR A 872 3.31 11.74 -22.24
C THR A 872 4.16 12.91 -21.71
N ALA A 873 4.89 13.58 -22.61
CA ALA A 873 5.67 14.76 -22.24
C ALA A 873 4.76 15.85 -21.61
N GLU A 874 3.54 16.02 -22.12
CA GLU A 874 2.54 16.91 -21.56
C GLU A 874 2.17 16.52 -20.12
N LEU A 875 1.75 15.27 -19.89
CA LEU A 875 1.37 14.81 -18.55
C LEU A 875 2.52 15.03 -17.54
N PHE A 876 3.76 14.74 -17.95
CA PHE A 876 4.93 14.93 -17.09
C PHE A 876 5.16 16.41 -16.76
N MET A 877 5.12 17.30 -17.76
CA MET A 877 5.30 18.75 -17.55
C MET A 877 4.19 19.36 -16.68
N ARG A 878 2.92 19.02 -16.96
CA ARG A 878 1.76 19.46 -16.16
C ARG A 878 1.85 18.97 -14.71
N SER A 879 2.15 17.70 -14.52
CA SER A 879 2.31 17.10 -13.18
C SER A 879 3.48 17.72 -12.42
N SER A 880 4.61 17.98 -13.10
CA SER A 880 5.79 18.61 -12.50
C SER A 880 5.49 20.03 -12.03
N SER A 881 4.74 20.80 -12.82
CA SER A 881 4.33 22.16 -12.46
C SER A 881 3.46 22.18 -11.20
N MET A 882 2.53 21.24 -11.06
CA MET A 882 1.67 21.11 -9.88
C MET A 882 2.45 20.61 -8.67
N ALA A 883 3.33 19.62 -8.84
CA ALA A 883 4.12 19.04 -7.75
C ALA A 883 5.05 20.06 -7.07
N ALA A 884 5.50 21.11 -7.78
CA ALA A 884 6.26 22.21 -7.17
C ALA A 884 5.45 22.98 -6.10
N PHE A 885 4.12 22.94 -6.19
CA PHE A 885 3.17 23.56 -5.25
C PHE A 885 2.39 22.51 -4.42
N CYS A 886 2.91 21.28 -4.32
CA CYS A 886 2.46 20.30 -3.33
C CYS A 886 3.33 20.34 -2.07
N PRO A 887 2.85 19.82 -0.93
CA PRO A 887 3.67 19.71 0.28
C PRO A 887 4.97 18.93 0.04
N ILE A 888 4.91 17.78 -0.63
CA ILE A 888 6.07 16.99 -1.08
C ILE A 888 6.07 16.88 -2.62
N MET A 889 7.23 17.15 -3.24
CA MET A 889 7.45 16.99 -4.68
C MET A 889 8.32 15.76 -4.93
N GLN A 890 7.78 14.74 -5.58
CA GLN A 890 8.49 13.49 -5.80
C GLN A 890 8.11 12.87 -7.15
N TYR A 891 9.09 12.36 -7.89
CA TYR A 891 8.84 11.37 -8.94
C TYR A 891 9.28 9.97 -8.49
N HIS A 892 8.60 8.94 -9.01
CA HIS A 892 8.87 7.54 -8.73
C HIS A 892 8.49 6.66 -9.92
N ALA A 893 8.98 5.42 -9.95
CA ALA A 893 8.70 4.43 -10.97
C ALA A 893 8.69 3.02 -10.38
N GLU A 894 7.72 2.20 -10.80
CA GLU A 894 7.47 0.88 -10.20
C GLU A 894 8.48 -0.22 -10.58
N SER A 895 8.82 -0.36 -11.86
CA SER A 895 9.44 -1.61 -12.33
C SER A 895 10.39 -1.46 -13.51
N LYS A 896 11.32 -2.44 -13.61
CA LYS A 896 12.21 -2.61 -14.75
C LYS A 896 11.44 -3.24 -15.90
N ALA A 897 11.50 -2.63 -17.08
CA ALA A 897 10.94 -3.16 -18.31
C ALA A 897 12.03 -3.29 -19.39
N GLU A 898 11.64 -3.59 -20.63
CA GLU A 898 12.53 -3.63 -21.81
C GLU A 898 13.36 -2.34 -21.99
N PHE A 899 12.87 -1.25 -21.42
CA PHE A 899 13.51 0.06 -21.37
C PHE A 899 13.33 0.66 -19.97
N SER A 900 14.16 1.64 -19.60
CA SER A 900 13.99 2.35 -18.33
C SER A 900 12.58 2.97 -18.24
N GLN A 901 11.91 2.68 -17.13
CA GLN A 901 10.62 3.24 -16.75
C GLN A 901 10.78 4.43 -15.81
N ASP A 902 11.99 4.93 -15.60
CA ASP A 902 12.22 6.01 -14.64
C ASP A 902 11.41 7.26 -15.03
N ARG A 903 10.78 7.88 -14.05
CA ARG A 903 10.14 9.19 -14.22
C ARG A 903 11.16 10.34 -14.08
N THR A 904 12.44 10.07 -14.35
CA THR A 904 13.48 11.09 -14.41
C THR A 904 13.28 11.96 -15.66
N PRO A 905 13.52 13.29 -15.60
CA PRO A 905 13.25 14.16 -16.75
C PRO A 905 14.04 13.78 -18.00
N TRP A 906 15.29 13.33 -17.86
CA TRP A 906 16.11 12.87 -18.99
C TRP A 906 15.63 11.54 -19.59
N ASN A 907 15.09 10.63 -18.77
CA ASN A 907 14.46 9.43 -19.30
C ASN A 907 13.19 9.81 -20.06
N ILE A 908 12.29 10.60 -19.47
CA ILE A 908 11.06 11.03 -20.15
C ILE A 908 11.38 11.73 -21.49
N ALA A 909 12.34 12.64 -21.52
CA ALA A 909 12.80 13.26 -22.76
C ALA A 909 13.28 12.22 -23.80
N THR A 910 14.14 11.28 -23.40
CA THR A 910 14.62 10.21 -24.27
C THR A 910 13.48 9.32 -24.80
N ARG A 911 12.49 9.04 -23.96
CA ARG A 911 11.39 8.11 -24.25
C ARG A 911 10.28 8.72 -25.09
N THR A 912 10.05 10.02 -24.94
CA THR A 912 9.03 10.79 -25.68
C THR A 912 9.59 11.49 -26.90
N GLY A 913 10.90 11.74 -26.95
CA GLY A 913 11.55 12.56 -27.99
C GLY A 913 11.47 14.06 -27.75
N GLU A 914 10.99 14.49 -26.57
CA GLU A 914 10.73 15.90 -26.22
C GLU A 914 11.70 16.40 -25.15
N ASP A 915 12.82 17.01 -25.57
CA ASP A 915 13.88 17.49 -24.67
C ASP A 915 13.44 18.61 -23.71
N ASN A 916 12.40 19.37 -24.07
CA ASN A 916 11.88 20.49 -23.27
C ASN A 916 11.36 20.05 -21.89
N VAL A 917 11.00 18.77 -21.72
CA VAL A 917 10.63 18.18 -20.42
C VAL A 917 11.69 18.45 -19.35
N ILE A 918 12.97 18.37 -19.71
CA ILE A 918 14.08 18.61 -18.78
C ILE A 918 14.07 20.07 -18.31
N ASP A 919 13.87 21.00 -19.23
CA ASP A 919 13.88 22.43 -18.96
C ASP A 919 12.70 22.83 -18.07
N VAL A 920 11.50 22.29 -18.36
CA VAL A 920 10.29 22.55 -17.58
C VAL A 920 10.39 21.97 -16.17
N TYR A 921 10.83 20.71 -16.03
CA TYR A 921 11.05 20.13 -14.70
C TYR A 921 12.11 20.92 -13.92
N ARG A 922 13.24 21.26 -14.55
CA ARG A 922 14.29 22.06 -13.90
C ARG A 922 13.74 23.40 -13.44
N PHE A 923 12.96 24.10 -14.26
CA PHE A 923 12.36 25.37 -13.89
C PHE A 923 11.51 25.23 -12.63
N PHE A 924 10.57 24.27 -12.60
CA PHE A 924 9.68 24.08 -11.45
C PHE A 924 10.37 23.51 -10.20
N ALA A 925 11.41 22.68 -10.37
CA ALA A 925 12.27 22.27 -9.27
C ALA A 925 13.00 23.47 -8.65
N ASN A 926 13.50 24.41 -9.47
CA ASN A 926 14.09 25.64 -8.96
C ASN A 926 13.04 26.59 -8.34
N VAL A 927 11.83 26.70 -8.90
CA VAL A 927 10.71 27.44 -8.27
C VAL A 927 10.45 26.90 -6.87
N ARG A 928 10.38 25.58 -6.72
CA ARG A 928 10.23 24.93 -5.40
C ARG A 928 11.38 25.28 -4.47
N MET A 929 12.63 25.20 -4.93
CA MET A 929 13.80 25.59 -4.13
C MET A 929 13.78 27.06 -3.73
N ASN A 930 13.34 27.96 -4.62
CA ASN A 930 13.20 29.37 -4.28
C ASN A 930 12.13 29.58 -3.19
N LEU A 931 11.09 28.74 -3.17
CA LEU A 931 9.97 28.81 -2.24
C LEU A 931 10.21 28.12 -0.89
N ILE A 932 11.32 27.41 -0.68
CA ILE A 932 11.61 26.71 0.59
C ILE A 932 11.37 27.59 1.84
N PRO A 933 11.79 28.87 1.89
CA PRO A 933 11.52 29.72 3.05
C PRO A 933 10.01 29.91 3.31
N TYR A 934 9.23 30.18 2.25
CA TYR A 934 7.77 30.30 2.32
C TYR A 934 7.11 28.96 2.74
N ILE A 935 7.46 27.86 2.06
CA ILE A 935 6.92 26.53 2.33
C ILE A 935 7.21 26.12 3.77
N TYR A 936 8.42 26.37 4.27
CA TYR A 936 8.80 26.06 5.64
C TYR A 936 7.99 26.88 6.66
N HIS A 937 7.82 28.19 6.43
CA HIS A 937 7.00 29.04 7.29
C HIS A 937 5.55 28.53 7.38
N GLU A 938 4.94 28.28 6.22
CA GLU A 938 3.57 27.78 6.12
C GLU A 938 3.43 26.37 6.72
N SER A 939 4.45 25.52 6.57
CA SER A 939 4.51 24.20 7.20
C SER A 939 4.58 24.28 8.73
N LYS A 940 5.36 25.22 9.29
CA LYS A 940 5.39 25.49 10.73
C LYS A 940 4.04 25.98 11.25
N LYS A 941 3.34 26.78 10.47
CA LYS A 941 1.99 27.23 10.79
C LYS A 941 0.99 26.08 10.74
N ALA A 942 1.04 25.27 9.68
CA ALA A 942 0.19 24.11 9.47
C ALA A 942 0.31 23.10 10.63
N THR A 943 1.53 22.69 10.96
CA THR A 943 1.83 21.77 12.07
C THR A 943 1.41 22.31 13.45
N LYS A 944 1.41 23.63 13.65
CA LYS A 944 0.95 24.24 14.91
C LYS A 944 -0.57 24.40 14.99
N THR A 945 -1.24 24.64 13.88
CA THR A 945 -2.68 24.99 13.84
C THR A 945 -3.57 23.81 13.47
N GLY A 946 -3.02 22.75 12.87
CA GLY A 946 -3.78 21.65 12.28
C GLY A 946 -4.35 21.95 10.89
N PHE A 947 -4.15 23.16 10.36
CA PHE A 947 -4.59 23.51 9.00
C PHE A 947 -3.62 22.96 7.96
N PRO A 948 -4.10 22.45 6.82
CA PRO A 948 -3.20 21.85 5.84
C PRO A 948 -2.38 22.91 5.11
N LEU A 949 -1.25 22.49 4.53
CA LEU A 949 -0.45 23.34 3.65
C LEU A 949 -1.13 23.49 2.28
N MET A 950 -1.67 22.40 1.74
CA MET A 950 -2.49 22.37 0.53
C MET A 950 -3.97 22.32 0.93
N LYS A 951 -4.70 23.42 0.75
CA LYS A 951 -6.03 23.63 1.34
C LYS A 951 -7.11 23.71 0.28
N ALA A 952 -8.16 22.92 0.44
CA ALA A 952 -9.41 23.13 -0.28
C ALA A 952 -9.94 24.56 0.01
N LEU A 953 -10.42 25.26 -1.02
CA LEU A 953 -10.82 26.67 -0.90
C LEU A 953 -11.91 26.89 0.16
N MET A 954 -12.77 25.90 0.37
CA MET A 954 -13.84 25.93 1.36
C MET A 954 -13.36 26.08 2.82
N LEU A 955 -12.10 25.76 3.13
CA LEU A 955 -11.50 26.05 4.43
C LEU A 955 -11.26 27.54 4.66
N GLU A 956 -10.89 28.27 3.61
CA GLU A 956 -10.56 29.71 3.67
C GLU A 956 -11.76 30.60 3.37
N TYR A 957 -12.71 30.12 2.58
CA TYR A 957 -13.89 30.86 2.12
C TYR A 957 -15.20 30.11 2.43
N PRO A 958 -15.50 29.80 3.70
CA PRO A 958 -16.63 28.95 4.09
C PRO A 958 -18.01 29.54 3.72
N GLU A 959 -18.12 30.86 3.62
CA GLU A 959 -19.37 31.56 3.27
C GLU A 959 -19.59 31.68 1.76
N ASP A 960 -18.63 31.24 0.94
CA ASP A 960 -18.68 31.37 -0.52
C ASP A 960 -19.15 30.08 -1.18
N THR A 961 -20.44 29.97 -1.47
CA THR A 961 -21.04 28.75 -2.03
C THR A 961 -20.47 28.35 -3.40
N ARG A 962 -19.66 29.21 -4.05
CA ARG A 962 -18.99 28.89 -5.33
C ARG A 962 -17.77 27.98 -5.17
N VAL A 963 -17.22 27.87 -3.96
CA VAL A 963 -16.08 26.97 -3.68
C VAL A 963 -16.52 25.58 -3.19
N GLU A 964 -17.82 25.37 -3.03
CA GLU A 964 -18.39 24.08 -2.64
C GLU A 964 -18.08 23.01 -3.69
N GLY A 965 -17.51 21.89 -3.25
CA GLY A 965 -17.19 20.76 -4.13
C GLY A 965 -16.05 21.02 -5.13
N LEU A 966 -15.41 22.19 -5.05
CA LEU A 966 -14.31 22.55 -5.93
C LEU A 966 -13.04 21.78 -5.51
N TYR A 967 -12.43 21.09 -6.47
CA TYR A 967 -11.28 20.21 -6.23
C TYR A 967 -10.08 20.50 -7.15
N ASP A 968 -10.29 21.30 -8.21
CA ASP A 968 -9.31 21.51 -9.26
C ASP A 968 -8.46 22.78 -9.07
N GLU A 969 -8.62 23.51 -7.97
CA GLU A 969 -7.79 24.62 -7.53
C GLU A 969 -7.82 24.74 -6.00
N TYR A 970 -6.75 25.26 -5.41
CA TYR A 970 -6.53 25.20 -3.96
C TYR A 970 -5.63 26.32 -3.48
N MET A 971 -5.63 26.58 -2.16
CA MET A 971 -4.62 27.44 -1.55
C MET A 971 -3.38 26.62 -1.20
N PHE A 972 -2.20 27.13 -1.53
CA PHE A 972 -0.91 26.62 -1.07
C PHE A 972 -0.31 27.60 -0.06
N GLY A 973 -0.38 27.24 1.21
CA GLY A 973 -0.20 28.17 2.33
C GLY A 973 -1.34 29.20 2.41
N ASP A 974 -1.05 30.37 2.92
CA ASP A 974 -2.00 31.48 3.07
C ASP A 974 -2.03 32.43 1.86
N ALA A 975 -0.95 32.48 1.08
CA ALA A 975 -0.76 33.54 0.08
C ALA A 975 -1.12 33.12 -1.36
N MET A 976 -0.96 31.85 -1.73
CA MET A 976 -1.03 31.42 -3.14
C MET A 976 -2.27 30.58 -3.44
N LEU A 977 -3.03 30.93 -4.48
CA LEU A 977 -4.04 30.08 -5.10
C LEU A 977 -3.44 29.42 -6.34
N VAL A 978 -3.49 28.10 -6.42
CA VAL A 978 -2.89 27.28 -7.48
C VAL A 978 -3.99 26.54 -8.23
N ALA A 979 -3.99 26.62 -9.56
CA ALA A 979 -5.01 25.99 -10.41
C ALA A 979 -4.36 25.20 -11.57
N PRO A 980 -3.91 23.96 -11.33
CA PRO A 980 -3.16 23.17 -12.33
C PRO A 980 -3.98 22.86 -13.59
N ILE A 981 -3.34 22.73 -14.75
CA ILE A 981 -4.02 22.18 -15.93
C ILE A 981 -4.07 20.65 -15.80
N ILE A 982 -5.28 20.11 -15.65
CA ILE A 982 -5.54 18.69 -15.38
C ILE A 982 -6.31 17.99 -16.52
N GLU A 983 -6.51 18.69 -17.63
CA GLU A 983 -7.10 18.15 -18.85
C GLU A 983 -6.03 18.07 -19.94
N GLU A 984 -5.98 16.95 -20.65
CA GLU A 984 -5.05 16.72 -21.75
C GLU A 984 -5.29 17.72 -22.90
N GLU A 985 -4.22 18.18 -23.55
CA GLU A 985 -4.18 19.19 -24.62
C GLU A 985 -4.73 20.59 -24.23
N ALA A 986 -5.13 20.82 -22.99
CA ALA A 986 -5.66 22.10 -22.57
C ALA A 986 -4.55 23.15 -22.43
N ILE A 987 -4.74 24.32 -23.04
CA ILE A 987 -3.82 25.48 -22.97
C ILE A 987 -4.41 26.68 -22.19
N SER A 988 -5.59 26.48 -21.62
CA SER A 988 -6.26 27.46 -20.77
C SER A 988 -7.32 26.79 -19.93
N ARG A 989 -7.63 27.38 -18.77
CA ARG A 989 -8.75 26.94 -17.93
C ARG A 989 -9.47 28.12 -17.29
N LYS A 990 -10.67 27.85 -16.77
CA LYS A 990 -11.34 28.76 -15.85
C LYS A 990 -10.75 28.56 -14.45
N VAL A 991 -10.53 29.68 -13.77
CA VAL A 991 -10.03 29.74 -12.39
C VAL A 991 -10.98 30.65 -11.62
N TYR A 992 -11.53 30.16 -10.51
CA TYR A 992 -12.33 30.97 -9.63
C TYR A 992 -11.42 31.65 -8.59
N LEU A 993 -11.46 32.99 -8.56
CA LEU A 993 -10.76 33.79 -7.59
C LEU A 993 -11.77 34.25 -6.54
N PRO A 994 -11.66 33.82 -5.27
CA PRO A 994 -12.55 34.24 -4.19
C PRO A 994 -12.42 35.72 -3.85
N ASN A 995 -13.23 36.21 -2.91
CA ASN A 995 -13.19 37.60 -2.47
C ASN A 995 -11.78 38.04 -2.01
N GLY A 996 -11.28 39.11 -2.62
CA GLY A 996 -9.92 39.61 -2.41
C GLY A 996 -9.33 40.15 -3.71
N THR A 997 -8.18 40.81 -3.60
CA THR A 997 -7.40 41.23 -4.76
C THR A 997 -6.28 40.22 -4.97
N TRP A 998 -6.16 39.72 -6.19
CA TRP A 998 -5.24 38.64 -6.56
C TRP A 998 -4.28 39.14 -7.64
N VAL A 999 -3.03 38.71 -7.57
CA VAL A 999 -1.99 39.05 -8.53
C VAL A 999 -1.51 37.77 -9.19
N ASP A 1000 -1.61 37.66 -10.50
CA ASP A 1000 -0.99 36.58 -11.24
C ASP A 1000 0.52 36.56 -10.98
N LEU A 1001 1.04 35.43 -10.50
CA LEU A 1001 2.42 35.28 -10.00
C LEU A 1001 3.46 35.59 -11.09
N TRP A 1002 3.13 35.31 -12.35
CA TRP A 1002 4.07 35.35 -13.47
C TRP A 1002 4.03 36.69 -14.21
N SER A 1003 2.83 37.19 -14.47
CA SER A 1003 2.58 38.41 -15.26
C SER A 1003 2.40 39.68 -14.43
N ASN A 1004 2.18 39.54 -13.12
CA ASN A 1004 1.75 40.60 -12.21
C ASN A 1004 0.39 41.24 -12.59
N ALA A 1005 -0.42 40.57 -13.41
CA ALA A 1005 -1.77 41.03 -13.71
C ALA A 1005 -2.64 41.00 -12.44
N VAL A 1006 -3.35 42.11 -12.18
CA VAL A 1006 -4.19 42.26 -10.98
C VAL A 1006 -5.64 41.94 -11.31
N HIS A 1007 -6.25 41.09 -10.48
CA HIS A 1007 -7.62 40.63 -10.60
C HIS A 1007 -8.40 40.90 -9.30
N GLN A 1008 -9.58 41.51 -9.44
CA GLN A 1008 -10.49 41.70 -8.32
C GLN A 1008 -11.47 40.52 -8.24
N GLY A 1009 -11.39 39.75 -7.17
CA GLY A 1009 -12.38 38.74 -6.82
C GLY A 1009 -13.57 39.34 -6.04
N PRO A 1010 -14.71 38.61 -5.94
CA PRO A 1010 -14.90 37.27 -6.48
C PRO A 1010 -15.19 37.27 -7.98
N THR A 1011 -14.45 36.49 -8.77
CA THR A 1011 -14.62 36.42 -10.24
C THR A 1011 -14.09 35.11 -10.80
N VAL A 1012 -14.52 34.74 -12.00
CA VAL A 1012 -13.88 33.67 -12.78
C VAL A 1012 -13.00 34.30 -13.85
N VAL A 1013 -11.73 33.92 -13.91
CA VAL A 1013 -10.79 34.34 -14.96
C VAL A 1013 -10.51 33.18 -15.90
N THR A 1014 -10.31 33.47 -17.19
CA THR A 1014 -9.77 32.50 -18.14
C THR A 1014 -8.27 32.66 -18.17
N SER A 1015 -7.56 31.78 -17.46
CA SER A 1015 -6.10 31.78 -17.42
C SER A 1015 -5.58 30.99 -18.61
N LYS A 1016 -4.73 31.62 -19.43
CA LYS A 1016 -3.90 30.89 -20.40
C LYS A 1016 -2.74 30.25 -19.64
N ALA A 1017 -2.40 29.04 -20.03
CA ALA A 1017 -1.26 28.32 -19.52
C ALA A 1017 -0.82 27.32 -20.59
N ASP A 1018 0.23 27.65 -21.33
CA ASP A 1018 0.87 26.70 -22.24
C ASP A 1018 1.48 25.53 -21.43
N VAL A 1019 1.97 24.47 -22.09
CA VAL A 1019 2.33 23.20 -21.42
C VAL A 1019 3.34 23.33 -20.27
N ASP A 1020 4.18 24.35 -20.34
CA ASP A 1020 5.23 24.72 -19.40
C ASP A 1020 4.80 25.75 -18.35
N GLU A 1021 3.52 26.15 -18.32
CA GLU A 1021 2.96 27.14 -17.40
C GLU A 1021 1.92 26.52 -16.45
N ILE A 1022 1.75 27.15 -15.27
CA ILE A 1022 0.70 26.83 -14.30
C ILE A 1022 0.08 28.12 -13.77
N PRO A 1023 -1.26 28.28 -13.79
CA PRO A 1023 -1.91 29.42 -13.17
C PRO A 1023 -1.68 29.45 -11.64
N VAL A 1024 -1.05 30.53 -11.17
CA VAL A 1024 -0.84 30.79 -9.73
C VAL A 1024 -1.14 32.26 -9.44
N PHE A 1025 -1.93 32.51 -8.40
CA PHE A 1025 -2.35 33.84 -8.01
C PHE A 1025 -1.97 34.12 -6.56
N VAL A 1026 -1.26 35.21 -6.32
CA VAL A 1026 -0.87 35.65 -4.98
C VAL A 1026 -1.88 36.66 -4.45
N ARG A 1027 -2.35 36.44 -3.23
CA ARG A 1027 -3.26 37.35 -2.54
C ARG A 1027 -2.55 38.67 -2.19
N MET A 1028 -3.18 39.81 -2.47
CA MET A 1028 -2.69 41.11 -1.98
C MET A 1028 -2.69 41.16 -0.46
N ASN A 1029 -1.81 42.01 0.07
CA ASN A 1029 -1.51 42.18 1.49
C ASN A 1029 -0.88 40.94 2.11
N SER A 1030 0.13 40.40 1.42
CA SER A 1030 0.94 39.26 1.85
C SER A 1030 2.42 39.52 1.56
N ALA A 1031 3.29 38.83 2.29
CA ALA A 1031 4.72 38.80 2.09
C ALA A 1031 5.19 37.37 1.81
N VAL A 1032 5.93 37.17 0.71
CA VAL A 1032 6.48 35.87 0.32
C VAL A 1032 7.99 35.93 0.40
N LEU A 1033 8.56 35.16 1.33
CA LEU A 1033 10.02 35.03 1.49
C LEU A 1033 10.57 33.96 0.55
N LEU A 1034 11.61 34.32 -0.21
CA LEU A 1034 12.23 33.52 -1.25
C LEU A 1034 13.74 33.43 -1.05
N ASN A 1035 14.35 32.38 -1.60
CA ASN A 1035 15.78 32.29 -1.87
C ASN A 1035 16.00 32.35 -3.38
N VAL A 1036 16.71 33.35 -3.89
CA VAL A 1036 16.88 33.58 -5.35
C VAL A 1036 18.35 33.82 -5.71
N ASP A 1037 18.67 33.77 -7.00
CA ASP A 1037 19.96 34.23 -7.51
C ASP A 1037 19.97 35.74 -7.83
N GLU A 1038 21.05 36.21 -8.47
CA GLU A 1038 21.22 37.62 -8.86
C GLU A 1038 20.13 38.15 -9.82
N THR A 1039 19.45 37.29 -10.57
CA THR A 1039 18.33 37.67 -11.45
C THR A 1039 17.09 38.07 -10.65
N ARG A 1040 16.98 37.60 -9.40
CA ARG A 1040 15.83 37.82 -8.49
C ARG A 1040 14.51 37.27 -9.03
N GLN A 1041 14.57 36.28 -9.91
CA GLN A 1041 13.41 35.65 -10.52
C GLN A 1041 13.11 34.29 -9.88
N LEU A 1042 11.83 33.90 -9.89
CA LEU A 1042 11.44 32.53 -9.60
C LEU A 1042 11.89 31.60 -10.73
N GLY A 1043 12.27 30.38 -10.38
CA GLY A 1043 12.88 29.41 -11.29
C GLY A 1043 14.37 29.64 -11.53
N SER A 1044 14.95 30.65 -10.88
CA SER A 1044 16.40 30.86 -10.86
C SER A 1044 17.10 29.83 -9.98
N SER A 1045 18.32 29.44 -10.34
CA SER A 1045 19.00 28.35 -9.66
C SER A 1045 19.74 28.80 -8.41
N VAL A 1046 19.33 28.25 -7.27
CA VAL A 1046 19.97 28.46 -5.96
C VAL A 1046 20.67 27.20 -5.43
N GLY A 1047 20.80 26.17 -6.28
CA GLY A 1047 21.29 24.86 -5.87
C GLY A 1047 20.32 24.10 -4.96
N ASN A 1048 20.84 23.09 -4.26
CA ASN A 1048 20.09 22.23 -3.34
C ASN A 1048 20.55 22.36 -1.86
N ASP A 1049 21.46 23.28 -1.56
CA ASP A 1049 21.92 23.54 -0.20
C ASP A 1049 20.85 24.36 0.56
N VAL A 1050 20.21 23.72 1.53
CA VAL A 1050 19.18 24.32 2.39
C VAL A 1050 19.74 24.88 3.71
N SER A 1051 21.06 24.93 3.87
CA SER A 1051 21.72 25.46 5.08
C SER A 1051 22.01 26.96 5.01
N GLN A 1052 21.80 27.58 3.84
CA GLN A 1052 22.08 28.99 3.60
C GLN A 1052 21.19 29.59 2.50
N TYR A 1053 21.11 30.92 2.48
CA TYR A 1053 20.56 31.65 1.34
C TYR A 1053 21.64 31.99 0.33
N GLN A 1054 21.28 32.01 -0.94
CA GLN A 1054 22.05 32.74 -1.95
C GLN A 1054 21.69 34.23 -1.87
N ILE A 1055 20.43 34.59 -2.12
CA ILE A 1055 19.89 35.93 -1.87
C ILE A 1055 18.50 35.79 -1.23
N PRO A 1056 18.34 36.18 0.05
CA PRO A 1056 17.01 36.26 0.64
C PRO A 1056 16.23 37.44 0.05
N LEU A 1057 15.08 37.16 -0.56
CA LEU A 1057 14.19 38.16 -1.17
C LEU A 1057 12.80 38.04 -0.59
N CYS A 1058 12.26 39.12 -0.02
CA CYS A 1058 10.87 39.22 0.37
C CYS A 1058 10.07 39.99 -0.69
N LYS A 1059 9.14 39.31 -1.36
CA LYS A 1059 8.16 39.93 -2.26
C LYS A 1059 6.94 40.35 -1.44
N VAL A 1060 6.65 41.64 -1.40
CA VAL A 1060 5.56 42.25 -0.63
C VAL A 1060 4.45 42.66 -1.59
N TYR A 1061 3.36 41.91 -1.61
CA TYR A 1061 2.16 42.20 -2.40
C TYR A 1061 1.27 43.14 -1.57
N CYS A 1062 1.12 44.39 -1.98
CA CYS A 1062 0.54 45.42 -1.12
C CYS A 1062 -0.51 46.27 -1.85
N GLU A 1063 -1.70 46.33 -1.25
CA GLU A 1063 -2.77 47.26 -1.59
C GLU A 1063 -3.10 48.21 -0.43
N THR A 1064 -3.14 47.68 0.79
CA THR A 1064 -3.40 48.38 2.06
C THR A 1064 -2.30 48.09 3.07
N SER A 1065 -2.27 48.84 4.18
CA SER A 1065 -1.35 48.55 5.28
C SER A 1065 -1.64 47.19 5.91
N PHE A 1066 -0.60 46.42 6.25
CA PHE A 1066 -0.70 45.13 6.92
C PHE A 1066 0.57 44.82 7.71
N ALA A 1067 0.53 43.79 8.55
CA ALA A 1067 1.70 43.31 9.28
C ALA A 1067 1.81 41.79 9.15
N GLU A 1068 3.04 41.29 9.06
CA GLU A 1068 3.32 39.87 8.90
C GLU A 1068 4.57 39.46 9.68
N LYS A 1069 4.52 38.26 10.26
CA LYS A 1069 5.63 37.65 11.00
C LYS A 1069 5.92 36.27 10.43
N MET A 1070 7.08 36.13 9.82
CA MET A 1070 7.57 34.89 9.23
C MET A 1070 8.69 34.28 10.07
N VAL A 1071 8.83 32.96 9.97
CA VAL A 1071 9.96 32.20 10.51
C VAL A 1071 10.50 31.34 9.38
N ASP A 1072 11.76 31.53 9.04
CA ASP A 1072 12.38 30.79 7.93
C ASP A 1072 12.93 29.42 8.35
N HIS A 1073 13.46 28.70 7.37
CA HIS A 1073 14.01 27.35 7.52
C HIS A 1073 15.35 27.30 8.28
N LEU A 1074 16.02 28.45 8.47
CA LEU A 1074 17.26 28.58 9.26
C LEU A 1074 16.96 29.02 10.71
N GLY A 1075 15.71 29.34 11.02
CA GLY A 1075 15.25 29.74 12.35
C GLY A 1075 15.20 31.24 12.58
N HIS A 1076 15.48 32.07 11.58
CA HIS A 1076 15.38 33.53 11.70
C HIS A 1076 13.92 33.95 11.76
N THR A 1077 13.66 35.01 12.53
CA THR A 1077 12.36 35.70 12.54
C THR A 1077 12.42 36.93 11.64
N ILE A 1078 11.38 37.13 10.83
CA ILE A 1078 11.21 38.30 9.96
C ILE A 1078 9.86 38.92 10.28
N GLU A 1079 9.85 40.11 10.88
CA GLU A 1079 8.64 40.90 11.10
C GLU A 1079 8.62 42.09 10.13
N ILE A 1080 7.50 42.27 9.42
CA ILE A 1080 7.30 43.34 8.45
C ILE A 1080 5.99 44.03 8.78
N ASN A 1081 6.04 45.34 9.03
CA ASN A 1081 4.87 46.22 9.04
C ASN A 1081 4.89 47.07 7.78
N VAL A 1082 3.86 46.94 6.95
CA VAL A 1082 3.69 47.68 5.71
C VAL A 1082 2.69 48.81 5.95
N GLU A 1083 3.13 50.05 5.78
CA GLU A 1083 2.25 51.22 5.83
C GLU A 1083 2.08 51.84 4.45
N VAL A 1084 0.84 51.91 3.97
CA VAL A 1084 0.50 52.55 2.70
C VAL A 1084 0.04 53.98 2.95
N HIS A 1085 0.91 54.94 2.64
CA HIS A 1085 0.60 56.38 2.71
C HIS A 1085 0.15 56.90 1.34
N ASP A 1086 -0.32 58.14 1.25
CA ASP A 1086 -0.81 58.74 -0.01
C ASP A 1086 0.24 58.71 -1.12
N HIS A 1087 1.51 58.96 -0.79
CA HIS A 1087 2.61 59.14 -1.76
C HIS A 1087 3.72 58.10 -1.68
N GLU A 1088 3.77 57.29 -0.63
CA GLU A 1088 4.83 56.29 -0.42
C GLU A 1088 4.30 55.04 0.28
N ILE A 1089 5.06 53.95 0.19
CA ILE A 1089 4.90 52.76 1.02
C ILE A 1089 6.10 52.68 1.97
N VAL A 1090 5.83 52.49 3.25
CA VAL A 1090 6.86 52.35 4.28
C VAL A 1090 6.88 50.91 4.75
N LEU A 1091 8.03 50.24 4.61
CA LEU A 1091 8.24 48.89 5.14
C LEU A 1091 9.06 49.01 6.43
N GLU A 1092 8.42 48.84 7.58
CA GLU A 1092 9.14 48.69 8.84
C GLU A 1092 9.51 47.23 9.07
N THR A 1093 10.81 46.94 9.19
CA THR A 1093 11.30 45.55 9.18
C THR A 1093 12.18 45.27 10.39
N TYR A 1094 11.91 44.16 11.10
CA TYR A 1094 12.73 43.65 12.20
C TYR A 1094 13.14 42.22 11.87
N THR A 1095 14.44 41.99 11.68
CA THR A 1095 14.94 40.66 11.30
C THR A 1095 16.41 40.46 11.66
N GLU A 1096 16.75 39.22 12.00
CA GLU A 1096 18.13 38.74 12.17
C GLU A 1096 18.76 38.30 10.83
N LEU A 1097 17.96 38.24 9.74
CA LEU A 1097 18.41 37.78 8.44
C LEU A 1097 19.19 38.88 7.71
N GLU A 1098 20.51 38.73 7.66
CA GLU A 1098 21.37 39.67 6.94
C GLU A 1098 21.07 39.69 5.44
N ASN A 1099 21.26 40.86 4.81
CA ASN A 1099 21.13 41.07 3.37
C ASN A 1099 19.75 40.81 2.74
N LEU A 1100 18.68 40.68 3.56
CA LEU A 1100 17.29 40.60 3.07
C LEU A 1100 16.95 41.74 2.11
N GLN A 1101 16.54 41.37 0.90
CA GLN A 1101 16.08 42.29 -0.14
C GLN A 1101 14.54 42.36 -0.16
N PHE A 1102 13.99 43.46 -0.69
CA PHE A 1102 12.56 43.66 -0.82
C PHE A 1102 12.15 44.05 -2.23
N GLU A 1103 11.02 43.52 -2.68
CA GLU A 1103 10.32 43.92 -3.90
C GLU A 1103 8.85 44.18 -3.55
N VAL A 1104 8.30 45.34 -3.93
CA VAL A 1104 6.89 45.70 -3.64
C VAL A 1104 6.06 45.63 -4.92
N ILE A 1105 4.96 44.87 -4.87
CA ILE A 1105 4.07 44.58 -6.00
C ILE A 1105 2.66 45.10 -5.68
N GLY A 1106 1.97 45.66 -6.68
CA GLY A 1106 0.55 46.03 -6.61
C GLY A 1106 0.23 47.53 -6.71
N LYS A 1107 0.92 48.38 -5.94
CA LYS A 1107 0.77 49.85 -6.03
C LYS A 1107 1.99 50.46 -6.71
N ASN A 1108 1.76 51.28 -7.73
CA ASN A 1108 2.82 52.07 -8.38
C ASN A 1108 3.17 53.30 -7.52
N LYS A 1109 3.75 53.05 -6.34
CA LYS A 1109 4.24 54.06 -5.40
C LYS A 1109 5.72 53.77 -5.09
N PRO A 1110 6.56 54.79 -4.90
CA PRO A 1110 7.89 54.56 -4.34
C PRO A 1110 7.75 53.96 -2.94
N PHE A 1111 8.67 53.09 -2.56
CA PHE A 1111 8.74 52.55 -1.21
C PHE A 1111 10.09 52.85 -0.56
N ARG A 1112 10.10 52.94 0.77
CA ARG A 1112 11.30 53.03 1.59
C ARG A 1112 11.23 52.01 2.74
N ILE A 1113 12.38 51.53 3.14
CA ILE A 1113 12.53 50.58 4.25
C ILE A 1113 13.01 51.35 5.48
N VAL A 1114 12.37 51.11 6.62
CA VAL A 1114 12.65 51.75 7.91
C VAL A 1114 12.93 50.67 8.94
N GLY A 1115 14.05 50.79 9.64
CA GLY A 1115 14.48 49.79 10.62
C GLY A 1115 15.88 49.24 10.30
N ARG A 1116 16.72 49.22 11.33
CA ARG A 1116 17.90 48.37 11.52
C ARG A 1116 18.51 48.74 12.89
N ASP A 1117 18.46 47.80 13.83
CA ASP A 1117 19.64 47.04 14.26
C ASP A 1117 19.17 45.67 14.77
#